data_AF-A0A833X222-F1
#
_entry.id   AF-A0A833X222-F1
#
_cell.length_a   1.000
_cell.length_b   1.000
_cell.length_c   1.000
_cell.angle_alpha   90.00
_cell.angle_beta   90.00
_cell.angle_gamma   90.00
#
_symmetry.space_group_name_H-M   'P 1'
#
loop_
_entity.id
_entity.type
_entity.pdbx_description
1 polymer ?
#
loop_
_entity_poly.entity_id
_entity_poly.type
_entity_poly.pdbx_seq_one_letter_code
_entity_poly.pdbx_strand_id
1 'polypeptide(L)'
;MQVKPEECSPTHCSLRSTLFSRGKKYAVQDESTPNRTFTLRSFNFRRTKSKGKFTKWQMFHLIRRLVVVAAACQYIEISMLATWRTIEVLRSTASPTESFGTLTASFIGDYVGDGRIWDSRLVQKTLNGDTTPRNYTIFLESETKISTENCSEIFLFNPEIYNYHFLTHGYLEMVRDTSYNTSVLADLELVVVVVDCSFTALVSGDPTVVRIFNLVRSRHDSSDLYLVTISLSVQDYEIPDQNKNGPALLGMLSVVNDMRADTIEQLYMVAPTYPFQRSLEFEIYDFVGLTNDSHLELRSIPLDPLSQPVSTLFTSRNRGFYDGAVQSNTHSMYSLLDTADTKSMLAHWDWSGETIIADSWAWVHGIHLVFGMQTVYSLLLLLLVTYQNIRTGKIWIGAPFAAVSTTTLVSRGFLVMISWYVNSFWTLYEFALSNAAKLSGHEIVHVHKELVHADVLVVYLGIVAFLSWIIRERIDPAIAIFLFEIIHKHRLSFIKISPPILNKIITYSDSVFQLGKAQVSSSANDLSPLDFWSTFQIPKKDGTFLAASFFPKISLLGLIVCYALLRKLYRHFYPEPIHQSFSSQSKNQSANEKTALTLKGTLTNFEISTGAELQTRFGVISDYKNHVYFKGMKFASADGVYCSGYVIVHGKFLVKSKDLLAIAMIKLVRARFTNVYVYEVEGNTVKETARLVYPVTFAWSDLWRLNVTVLL
;
A
#
# COMPACT_ATOMS: atom_id res chain seq x y z
N MET A 1 -50.75 -71.35 18.39
CA MET A 1 -50.64 -72.20 17.18
C MET A 1 -49.15 -72.48 16.98
N GLN A 2 -48.66 -73.68 17.28
CA GLN A 2 -48.67 -74.87 16.39
C GLN A 2 -47.74 -74.68 15.18
N VAL A 3 -46.75 -75.53 14.86
CA VAL A 3 -46.25 -76.80 15.47
C VAL A 3 -44.73 -76.92 15.16
N LYS A 4 -43.99 -77.65 16.02
CA LYS A 4 -42.60 -78.12 15.82
C LYS A 4 -42.66 -79.56 15.26
N PRO A 5 -41.71 -80.04 14.43
CA PRO A 5 -40.58 -80.81 15.02
C PRO A 5 -39.29 -80.66 14.16
N GLU A 6 -38.18 -81.40 14.30
CA GLU A 6 -37.73 -82.52 15.15
C GLU A 6 -36.20 -82.33 15.32
N GLU A 7 -35.62 -82.46 16.52
CA GLU A 7 -34.69 -83.55 16.91
C GLU A 7 -33.32 -83.58 16.19
N CYS A 8 -32.19 -83.83 16.85
CA CYS A 8 -31.99 -84.70 18.01
C CYS A 8 -31.06 -84.12 19.10
N SER A 9 -31.26 -84.61 20.33
CA SER A 9 -30.39 -84.44 21.52
C SER A 9 -29.36 -85.61 21.55
N PRO A 10 -28.64 -86.02 22.63
CA PRO A 10 -28.68 -85.57 24.03
C PRO A 10 -27.36 -85.56 24.87
N THR A 11 -27.31 -84.73 25.94
CA THR A 11 -26.79 -85.06 27.32
C THR A 11 -25.27 -85.37 27.53
N HIS A 12 -24.68 -85.40 28.75
CA HIS A 12 -24.98 -84.92 30.12
C HIS A 12 -23.65 -84.76 30.91
N CYS A 13 -23.69 -84.11 32.10
CA CYS A 13 -22.79 -84.29 33.27
C CYS A 13 -21.26 -84.04 33.10
N SER A 14 -20.67 -82.98 33.69
CA SER A 14 -20.39 -82.72 35.12
C SER A 14 -19.23 -83.52 35.74
N LEU A 15 -18.17 -82.82 36.17
CA LEU A 15 -17.26 -83.11 37.31
C LEU A 15 -16.33 -81.87 37.45
N ARG A 16 -16.46 -81.00 38.46
CA ARG A 16 -16.00 -81.07 39.86
C ARG A 16 -14.47 -80.95 40.04
N SER A 17 -14.06 -79.81 40.64
CA SER A 17 -13.03 -79.65 41.70
C SER A 17 -11.52 -79.78 41.34
N THR A 18 -10.55 -79.19 42.06
CA THR A 18 -10.50 -78.75 43.48
C THR A 18 -9.30 -77.78 43.77
N LEU A 19 -9.38 -76.99 44.88
CA LEU A 19 -8.25 -76.50 45.76
C LEU A 19 -7.23 -75.45 45.20
N PHE A 20 -6.63 -74.51 45.96
CA PHE A 20 -6.66 -74.01 47.37
C PHE A 20 -6.76 -72.45 47.32
N SER A 21 -7.50 -71.69 48.13
CA SER A 21 -7.55 -71.47 49.61
C SER A 21 -6.56 -70.42 50.20
N ARG A 22 -7.09 -69.62 51.16
CA ARG A 22 -6.50 -68.55 52.01
C ARG A 22 -6.44 -67.13 51.40
N GLY A 23 -6.90 -66.07 52.08
CA GLY A 23 -7.58 -66.00 53.38
C GLY A 23 -8.11 -64.58 53.71
N LYS A 24 -9.12 -64.49 54.59
CA LYS A 24 -9.76 -63.22 55.01
C LYS A 24 -8.84 -62.33 55.85
N LYS A 25 -9.09 -61.01 55.83
CA LYS A 25 -9.28 -60.20 57.04
C LYS A 25 -10.10 -58.94 56.73
N TYR A 26 -11.23 -58.79 57.41
CA TYR A 26 -12.00 -57.53 57.55
C TYR A 26 -11.69 -56.93 58.94
N ALA A 27 -11.87 -55.63 59.10
CA ALA A 27 -12.00 -54.97 60.40
C ALA A 27 -13.02 -53.82 60.32
N VAL A 28 -13.92 -53.78 61.30
CA VAL A 28 -15.19 -53.01 61.40
C VAL A 28 -15.50 -52.91 62.91
N GLN A 29 -16.07 -51.85 63.51
CA GLN A 29 -16.71 -50.62 63.01
C GLN A 29 -16.17 -49.38 63.77
N ASP A 30 -16.70 -48.17 63.55
CA ASP A 30 -17.64 -47.56 64.53
C ASP A 30 -18.17 -46.18 64.12
N GLU A 31 -19.48 -46.00 64.32
CA GLU A 31 -20.18 -44.71 64.30
C GLU A 31 -20.46 -44.27 65.74
N SER A 32 -20.20 -43.01 66.05
CA SER A 32 -20.91 -42.32 67.14
C SER A 32 -21.17 -40.87 66.77
N THR A 33 -22.43 -40.46 66.95
CA THR A 33 -22.96 -39.09 66.82
C THR A 33 -23.50 -38.69 68.21
N PRO A 34 -23.69 -37.39 68.57
CA PRO A 34 -24.33 -36.38 67.70
C PRO A 34 -24.00 -34.87 67.85
N ASN A 35 -24.54 -34.10 66.89
CA ASN A 35 -25.08 -32.73 66.97
C ASN A 35 -24.20 -31.44 66.99
N ARG A 36 -24.52 -30.59 66.00
CA ARG A 36 -24.32 -29.11 65.87
C ARG A 36 -22.85 -28.63 65.78
N THR A 37 -22.45 -27.71 64.88
CA THR A 37 -23.20 -26.63 64.18
C THR A 37 -22.63 -26.35 62.77
N PHE A 38 -23.37 -25.58 61.94
CA PHE A 38 -22.99 -25.15 60.57
C PHE A 38 -21.65 -24.37 60.50
N THR A 39 -20.81 -24.65 59.50
CA THR A 39 -20.07 -23.64 58.69
C THR A 39 -19.41 -24.28 57.44
N LEU A 40 -19.17 -23.45 56.42
CA LEU A 40 -18.67 -23.80 55.07
C LEU A 40 -17.54 -24.85 55.01
N ARG A 41 -17.70 -25.88 54.16
CA ARG A 41 -16.58 -26.73 53.70
C ARG A 41 -15.71 -25.97 52.70
N SER A 42 -14.44 -25.77 53.06
CA SER A 42 -13.41 -25.36 52.11
C SER A 42 -13.13 -26.46 51.09
N PHE A 43 -13.12 -26.10 49.80
CA PHE A 43 -12.62 -26.99 48.76
C PHE A 43 -11.09 -27.06 48.87
N ASN A 44 -10.58 -28.20 49.34
CA ASN A 44 -9.15 -28.47 49.41
C ASN A 44 -8.53 -28.48 48.01
N PHE A 45 -7.93 -27.35 47.62
CA PHE A 45 -7.13 -27.23 46.41
C PHE A 45 -5.92 -28.16 46.51
N ARG A 46 -5.94 -29.26 45.75
CA ARG A 46 -4.82 -30.20 45.66
C ARG A 46 -3.63 -29.45 45.06
N ARG A 47 -2.61 -29.16 45.88
CA ARG A 47 -1.42 -28.35 45.54
C ARG A 47 -0.92 -28.63 44.11
N THR A 48 -1.11 -27.67 43.21
CA THR A 48 -0.44 -27.63 41.91
C THR A 48 1.07 -27.51 42.14
N LYS A 49 1.88 -28.35 41.47
CA LYS A 49 3.34 -28.30 41.57
C LYS A 49 3.86 -26.91 41.18
N SER A 50 4.92 -26.50 41.87
CA SER A 50 5.59 -25.20 41.75
C SER A 50 5.77 -24.71 40.31
N LYS A 51 5.44 -23.42 40.06
CA LYS A 51 5.81 -22.72 38.83
C LYS A 51 7.33 -22.54 38.80
N GLY A 52 8.03 -23.36 38.01
CA GLY A 52 9.45 -23.13 37.72
C GLY A 52 9.64 -21.77 37.03
N LYS A 53 10.67 -21.01 37.41
CA LYS A 53 11.05 -19.77 36.72
C LYS A 53 11.44 -20.11 35.28
N PHE A 54 10.88 -19.39 34.29
CA PHE A 54 11.28 -19.56 32.89
C PHE A 54 12.78 -19.29 32.73
N THR A 55 13.48 -20.15 32.01
CA THR A 55 14.88 -19.88 31.63
C THR A 55 14.92 -18.76 30.59
N LYS A 56 15.96 -17.92 30.61
CA LYS A 56 16.14 -16.81 29.63
C LYS A 56 15.97 -17.29 28.18
N TRP A 57 16.45 -18.50 27.88
CA TRP A 57 16.34 -19.15 26.57
C TRP A 57 14.89 -19.53 26.20
N GLN A 58 14.09 -20.05 27.13
CA GLN A 58 12.66 -20.31 26.91
C GLN A 58 11.89 -19.01 26.63
N MET A 59 12.22 -17.93 27.35
CA MET A 59 11.62 -16.61 27.14
C MET A 59 11.99 -16.03 25.78
N PHE A 60 13.26 -16.15 25.36
CA PHE A 60 13.69 -15.77 24.00
C PHE A 60 12.94 -16.53 22.90
N HIS A 61 12.78 -17.85 23.05
CA HIS A 61 11.99 -18.65 22.10
C HIS A 61 10.52 -18.23 22.04
N LEU A 62 9.91 -17.90 23.19
CA LEU A 62 8.54 -17.41 23.24
C LEU A 62 8.40 -16.06 22.52
N ILE A 63 9.33 -15.13 22.76
CA ILE A 63 9.38 -13.82 22.07
C ILE A 63 9.51 -14.03 20.56
N ARG A 64 10.46 -14.88 20.10
CA ARG A 64 10.61 -15.20 18.67
C ARG A 64 9.31 -15.75 18.06
N ARG A 65 8.59 -16.63 18.76
CA ARG A 65 7.27 -17.14 18.30
C ARG A 65 6.24 -16.02 18.15
N LEU A 66 6.17 -15.09 19.10
CA LEU A 66 5.27 -13.93 19.04
C LEU A 66 5.60 -13.00 17.87
N VAL A 67 6.88 -12.80 17.54
CA VAL A 67 7.28 -12.02 16.35
C VAL A 67 6.81 -12.68 15.04
N VAL A 68 6.89 -14.01 14.92
CA VAL A 68 6.35 -14.72 13.74
C VAL A 68 4.82 -14.61 13.66
N VAL A 69 4.12 -14.55 14.80
CA VAL A 69 2.67 -14.25 14.84
C VAL A 69 2.38 -12.81 14.39
N ALA A 70 3.15 -11.83 14.87
CA ALA A 70 3.02 -10.44 14.44
C ALA A 70 3.25 -10.29 12.92
N ALA A 71 4.27 -10.96 12.35
CA ALA A 71 4.53 -10.96 10.92
C ALA A 71 3.39 -11.60 10.09
N ALA A 72 2.66 -12.58 10.65
CA ALA A 72 1.46 -13.13 10.01
C ALA A 72 0.27 -12.16 10.09
N CYS A 73 0.09 -11.44 11.20
CA CYS A 73 -0.92 -10.37 11.30
C CYS A 73 -0.64 -9.24 10.30
N GLN A 74 0.62 -8.80 10.19
CA GLN A 74 1.04 -7.78 9.22
C GLN A 74 0.79 -8.23 7.77
N TYR A 75 1.08 -9.49 7.44
CA TYR A 75 0.75 -10.04 6.12
C TYR A 75 -0.76 -10.01 5.83
N ILE A 76 -1.61 -10.33 6.83
CA ILE A 76 -3.07 -10.22 6.70
C ILE A 76 -3.48 -8.76 6.47
N GLU A 77 -2.96 -7.82 7.27
CA GLU A 77 -3.24 -6.39 7.16
C GLU A 77 -2.92 -5.86 5.75
N ILE A 78 -1.72 -6.13 5.24
CA ILE A 78 -1.29 -5.76 3.89
C ILE A 78 -2.22 -6.36 2.82
N SER A 79 -2.58 -7.64 2.92
CA SER A 79 -3.51 -8.29 1.97
C SER A 79 -4.93 -7.71 2.02
N MET A 80 -5.44 -7.34 3.19
CA MET A 80 -6.77 -6.75 3.33
C MET A 80 -6.80 -5.30 2.85
N LEU A 81 -5.75 -4.51 3.13
CA LEU A 81 -5.59 -3.16 2.60
C LEU A 81 -5.49 -3.16 1.07
N ALA A 82 -4.68 -4.04 0.48
CA ALA A 82 -4.61 -4.19 -0.97
C ALA A 82 -5.97 -4.58 -1.59
N THR A 83 -6.74 -5.44 -0.91
CA THR A 83 -8.12 -5.78 -1.33
C THR A 83 -9.04 -4.56 -1.30
N TRP A 84 -8.95 -3.73 -0.25
CA TRP A 84 -9.74 -2.51 -0.14
C TRP A 84 -9.37 -1.50 -1.24
N ARG A 85 -8.06 -1.23 -1.44
CA ARG A 85 -7.58 -0.36 -2.54
C ARG A 85 -7.96 -0.87 -3.93
N THR A 86 -8.04 -2.19 -4.11
CA THR A 86 -8.55 -2.78 -5.37
C THR A 86 -9.98 -2.34 -5.66
N ILE A 87 -10.84 -2.21 -4.64
CA ILE A 87 -12.23 -1.78 -4.81
C ILE A 87 -12.33 -0.27 -5.10
N GLU A 88 -11.46 0.54 -4.50
CA GLU A 88 -11.36 1.99 -4.78
C GLU A 88 -10.93 2.25 -6.24
N VAL A 89 -9.85 1.61 -6.69
CA VAL A 89 -9.34 1.74 -8.06
C VAL A 89 -10.32 1.21 -9.12
N LEU A 90 -11.03 0.11 -8.84
CA LEU A 90 -12.09 -0.41 -9.73
C LEU A 90 -13.33 0.51 -9.83
N ARG A 91 -13.46 1.46 -8.91
CA ARG A 91 -14.54 2.47 -8.90
C ARG A 91 -14.06 3.84 -9.40
N SER A 92 -12.78 3.97 -9.74
CA SER A 92 -12.14 5.25 -10.07
C SER A 92 -12.43 6.34 -9.04
N THR A 93 -12.45 6.01 -7.74
CA THR A 93 -12.74 7.00 -6.69
C THR A 93 -11.65 8.06 -6.66
N ALA A 94 -12.06 9.33 -6.70
CA ALA A 94 -11.15 10.45 -6.48
C ALA A 94 -10.41 10.32 -5.13
N SER A 95 -9.12 10.65 -5.15
CA SER A 95 -8.31 10.78 -3.94
C SER A 95 -8.77 12.01 -3.14
N PRO A 96 -8.54 12.06 -1.81
CA PRO A 96 -8.78 13.29 -1.05
C PRO A 96 -8.02 14.47 -1.66
N THR A 97 -8.58 15.67 -1.56
CA THR A 97 -7.96 16.90 -2.08
C THR A 97 -6.52 17.07 -1.52
N GLU A 98 -5.55 17.15 -2.42
CA GLU A 98 -4.12 17.36 -2.12
C GLU A 98 -3.68 18.76 -2.62
N SER A 99 -2.67 19.34 -1.96
CA SER A 99 -1.99 20.54 -2.47
C SER A 99 -0.86 20.12 -3.41
N PHE A 100 -0.86 20.69 -4.61
CA PHE A 100 0.16 20.46 -5.64
C PHE A 100 1.31 21.49 -5.58
N GLY A 101 1.28 22.37 -4.57
CA GLY A 101 2.28 23.39 -4.30
C GLY A 101 1.73 24.81 -4.46
N THR A 102 2.59 25.78 -4.15
CA THR A 102 2.29 27.21 -4.19
C THR A 102 3.28 27.88 -5.13
N LEU A 103 2.79 28.70 -6.06
CA LEU A 103 3.65 29.58 -6.85
C LEU A 103 3.76 30.93 -6.12
N THR A 104 4.97 31.29 -5.69
CA THR A 104 5.21 32.47 -4.85
C THR A 104 5.89 33.59 -5.62
N ALA A 105 5.46 34.83 -5.43
CA ALA A 105 6.11 36.06 -5.88
C ALA A 105 6.47 36.91 -4.65
N SER A 106 7.73 36.86 -4.23
CA SER A 106 8.17 37.32 -2.91
C SER A 106 8.52 38.80 -2.85
N PHE A 107 8.89 39.45 -3.95
CA PHE A 107 9.38 40.84 -3.94
C PHE A 107 8.26 41.86 -4.11
N ILE A 108 7.22 41.56 -4.90
CA ILE A 108 6.15 42.51 -5.21
C ILE A 108 5.53 43.12 -3.95
N GLY A 109 5.31 42.31 -2.90
CA GLY A 109 4.72 42.72 -1.62
C GLY A 109 5.50 43.84 -0.93
N ASP A 110 6.83 43.83 -0.98
CA ASP A 110 7.69 44.85 -0.37
C ASP A 110 7.84 46.11 -1.23
N TYR A 111 7.62 45.98 -2.55
CA TYR A 111 7.58 47.13 -3.47
C TYR A 111 6.26 47.89 -3.38
N VAL A 112 5.13 47.20 -3.14
CA VAL A 112 3.81 47.84 -2.95
C VAL A 112 3.59 48.34 -1.51
N GLY A 113 4.13 47.61 -0.52
CA GLY A 113 4.01 47.95 0.90
C GLY A 113 2.63 47.60 1.49
N ASP A 114 2.26 48.28 2.57
CA ASP A 114 1.04 48.00 3.36
C ASP A 114 0.03 49.17 3.31
N GLY A 115 0.02 49.96 2.23
CA GLY A 115 -0.83 51.15 2.08
C GLY A 115 -1.31 51.39 0.65
N ARG A 116 -1.56 52.65 0.29
CA ARG A 116 -1.95 53.03 -1.08
C ARG A 116 -0.83 52.77 -2.08
N ILE A 117 -1.18 52.34 -3.29
CA ILE A 117 -0.22 52.13 -4.37
C ILE A 117 0.56 53.42 -4.69
N TRP A 118 -0.05 54.61 -4.57
CA TRP A 118 0.66 55.89 -4.71
C TRP A 118 1.82 56.07 -3.72
N ASP A 119 1.64 55.68 -2.45
CA ASP A 119 2.66 55.84 -1.40
C ASP A 119 3.74 54.74 -1.45
N SER A 120 3.58 53.76 -2.35
CA SER A 120 4.44 52.60 -2.46
C SER A 120 5.88 52.94 -2.85
N ARG A 121 6.80 52.01 -2.53
CA ARG A 121 8.19 52.07 -2.99
C ARG A 121 8.26 52.05 -4.52
N LEU A 122 7.43 51.22 -5.16
CA LEU A 122 7.36 51.09 -6.62
C LEU A 122 7.11 52.44 -7.30
N VAL A 123 6.21 53.26 -6.76
CA VAL A 123 5.90 54.58 -7.32
C VAL A 123 6.93 55.62 -6.87
N GLN A 124 7.09 55.81 -5.55
CA GLN A 124 7.84 56.95 -5.01
C GLN A 124 9.37 56.81 -5.16
N LYS A 125 9.91 55.59 -5.11
CA LYS A 125 11.37 55.35 -5.16
C LYS A 125 11.85 54.74 -6.47
N THR A 126 11.07 53.85 -7.09
CA THR A 126 11.48 53.19 -8.34
C THR A 126 11.12 54.05 -9.57
N LEU A 127 9.95 54.67 -9.58
CA LEU A 127 9.52 55.59 -10.66
C LEU A 127 9.75 57.08 -10.34
N ASN A 128 10.31 57.42 -9.17
CA ASN A 128 10.49 58.80 -8.69
C ASN A 128 9.19 59.65 -8.70
N GLY A 129 8.03 59.00 -8.51
CA GLY A 129 6.71 59.65 -8.57
C GLY A 129 6.19 60.00 -9.98
N ASP A 130 6.93 59.65 -11.05
CA ASP A 130 6.51 59.89 -12.43
C ASP A 130 5.69 58.71 -12.96
N THR A 131 4.38 58.95 -13.15
CA THR A 131 3.39 57.99 -13.64
C THR A 131 3.18 58.03 -15.16
N THR A 132 4.06 58.68 -15.93
CA THR A 132 3.95 58.65 -17.40
C THR A 132 4.18 57.23 -17.95
N PRO A 133 3.39 56.77 -18.95
CA PRO A 133 3.53 55.45 -19.56
C PRO A 133 4.95 55.13 -20.04
N ARG A 134 5.41 53.92 -19.76
CA ARG A 134 6.75 53.43 -20.07
C ARG A 134 6.74 52.50 -21.28
N ASN A 135 7.85 52.47 -22.01
CA ASN A 135 8.09 51.57 -23.15
C ASN A 135 9.01 50.39 -22.79
N TYR A 136 9.07 50.02 -21.51
CA TYR A 136 9.89 48.93 -20.97
C TYR A 136 9.14 48.23 -19.83
N THR A 137 9.58 47.02 -19.49
CA THR A 137 9.10 46.25 -18.32
C THR A 137 10.07 46.46 -17.15
N ILE A 138 9.56 46.51 -15.92
CA ILE A 138 10.40 46.51 -14.71
C ILE A 138 10.48 45.08 -14.17
N PHE A 139 11.70 44.59 -14.00
CA PHE A 139 12.01 43.30 -13.40
C PHE A 139 12.50 43.52 -11.97
N LEU A 140 11.78 43.00 -10.98
CA LEU A 140 12.17 43.05 -9.57
C LEU A 140 13.16 41.92 -9.30
N GLU A 141 14.46 42.22 -9.22
CA GLU A 141 15.51 41.20 -9.04
C GLU A 141 15.80 40.88 -7.57
N SER A 142 15.53 41.82 -6.67
CA SER A 142 15.55 41.63 -5.22
C SER A 142 14.66 42.65 -4.55
N GLU A 143 14.53 42.60 -3.21
CA GLU A 143 13.91 43.65 -2.39
C GLU A 143 14.42 45.09 -2.69
N THR A 144 15.57 45.26 -3.35
CA THR A 144 16.13 46.58 -3.63
C THR A 144 16.64 46.82 -5.04
N LYS A 145 16.86 45.78 -5.83
CA LYS A 145 17.47 45.84 -7.17
C LYS A 145 16.38 45.65 -8.23
N ILE A 146 16.39 46.51 -9.24
CA ILE A 146 15.54 46.36 -10.42
C ILE A 146 16.37 46.32 -11.70
N SER A 147 15.80 45.72 -12.73
CA SER A 147 16.32 45.68 -14.10
C SER A 147 15.22 46.09 -15.07
N THR A 148 15.58 46.57 -16.26
CA THR A 148 14.64 46.89 -17.35
C THR A 148 14.80 46.00 -18.58
N GLU A 149 15.71 45.02 -18.52
CA GLU A 149 16.05 44.14 -19.66
C GLU A 149 15.59 42.69 -19.42
N ASN A 150 15.92 42.12 -18.25
CA ASN A 150 15.59 40.74 -17.86
C ASN A 150 15.79 40.52 -16.35
N CYS A 151 15.48 39.30 -15.89
CA CYS A 151 15.89 38.78 -14.58
C CYS A 151 17.29 38.14 -14.66
N SER A 152 18.35 38.92 -14.43
CA SER A 152 19.74 38.53 -14.74
C SER A 152 20.28 37.31 -13.97
N GLU A 153 19.71 37.00 -12.80
CA GLU A 153 20.16 35.88 -11.94
C GLU A 153 19.39 34.57 -12.20
N ILE A 154 18.40 34.57 -13.12
CA ILE A 154 17.56 33.41 -13.40
C ILE A 154 18.00 32.68 -14.68
N PHE A 155 18.52 31.46 -14.51
CA PHE A 155 19.06 30.65 -15.61
C PHE A 155 18.02 30.18 -16.63
N LEU A 156 16.77 29.95 -16.21
CA LEU A 156 15.67 29.47 -17.07
C LEU A 156 14.73 30.61 -17.54
N PHE A 157 15.19 31.86 -17.49
CA PHE A 157 14.41 33.01 -17.93
C PHE A 157 14.01 32.89 -19.41
N ASN A 158 12.71 32.97 -19.70
CA ASN A 158 12.18 32.93 -21.06
C ASN A 158 11.88 34.36 -21.57
N PRO A 159 12.73 34.93 -22.45
CA PRO A 159 12.53 36.30 -22.96
C PRO A 159 11.33 36.42 -23.91
N GLU A 160 10.85 35.34 -24.53
CA GLU A 160 9.70 35.38 -25.45
C GLU A 160 8.38 35.60 -24.68
N ILE A 161 8.32 35.14 -23.42
CA ILE A 161 7.21 35.41 -22.49
C ILE A 161 7.43 36.74 -21.78
N TYR A 162 8.58 36.89 -21.12
CA TYR A 162 8.83 37.99 -20.20
C TYR A 162 9.49 39.19 -20.89
N ASN A 163 8.80 39.79 -21.87
CA ASN A 163 9.23 41.02 -22.55
C ASN A 163 8.10 42.07 -22.62
N TYR A 164 8.51 43.33 -22.85
CA TYR A 164 7.58 44.47 -22.94
C TYR A 164 6.50 44.30 -24.01
N HIS A 165 6.83 43.77 -25.20
CA HIS A 165 5.88 43.67 -26.29
C HIS A 165 4.77 42.66 -26.00
N PHE A 166 5.12 41.44 -25.58
CA PHE A 166 4.15 40.38 -25.29
C PHE A 166 3.27 40.75 -24.09
N LEU A 167 3.86 41.18 -22.97
CA LEU A 167 3.10 41.47 -21.76
C LEU A 167 2.19 42.71 -21.90
N THR A 168 2.67 43.77 -22.55
CA THR A 168 1.86 44.97 -22.81
C THR A 168 0.75 44.68 -23.83
N HIS A 169 1.03 43.88 -24.87
CA HIS A 169 0.00 43.47 -25.82
C HIS A 169 -1.09 42.65 -25.13
N GLY A 170 -0.71 41.69 -24.27
CA GLY A 170 -1.66 40.90 -23.47
C GLY A 170 -2.56 41.76 -22.59
N TYR A 171 -2.00 42.75 -21.86
CA TYR A 171 -2.79 43.70 -21.09
C TYR A 171 -3.78 44.48 -21.98
N LEU A 172 -3.32 45.01 -23.12
CA LEU A 172 -4.17 45.79 -24.03
C LEU A 172 -5.27 44.96 -24.70
N GLU A 173 -5.00 43.69 -25.04
CA GLU A 173 -6.02 42.75 -25.53
C GLU A 173 -7.07 42.50 -24.43
N MET A 174 -6.66 42.22 -23.19
CA MET A 174 -7.59 42.04 -22.07
C MET A 174 -8.48 43.27 -21.85
N VAL A 175 -7.93 44.49 -21.81
CA VAL A 175 -8.72 45.71 -21.64
C VAL A 175 -9.69 45.92 -22.79
N ARG A 176 -9.26 45.67 -24.04
CA ARG A 176 -10.13 45.76 -25.22
C ARG A 176 -11.26 44.75 -25.17
N ASP A 177 -10.92 43.49 -24.97
CA ASP A 177 -11.85 42.36 -25.10
C ASP A 177 -12.86 42.35 -23.94
N THR A 178 -12.47 42.78 -22.73
CA THR A 178 -13.35 42.84 -21.56
C THR A 178 -14.17 44.14 -21.42
N SER A 179 -13.93 45.14 -22.28
CA SER A 179 -14.51 46.50 -22.19
C SER A 179 -16.05 46.56 -22.23
N TYR A 180 -16.73 45.49 -22.66
CA TYR A 180 -18.19 45.44 -22.76
C TYR A 180 -18.91 45.27 -21.40
N ASN A 181 -18.20 44.81 -20.37
CA ASN A 181 -18.77 44.54 -19.05
C ASN A 181 -18.02 45.25 -17.91
N THR A 182 -16.68 45.35 -17.97
CA THR A 182 -15.91 46.08 -16.94
C THR A 182 -15.53 47.48 -17.42
N SER A 183 -16.12 48.50 -16.79
CA SER A 183 -15.67 49.89 -16.95
C SER A 183 -14.36 50.17 -16.21
N VAL A 184 -14.10 49.44 -15.13
CA VAL A 184 -12.95 49.64 -14.23
C VAL A 184 -11.63 49.62 -15.01
N LEU A 185 -11.46 48.70 -15.96
CA LEU A 185 -10.24 48.63 -16.76
C LEU A 185 -10.18 49.65 -17.91
N ALA A 186 -11.32 50.07 -18.44
CA ALA A 186 -11.38 51.01 -19.56
C ALA A 186 -10.94 52.42 -19.15
N ASP A 187 -11.31 52.84 -17.94
CA ASP A 187 -10.97 54.14 -17.35
C ASP A 187 -9.50 54.24 -16.87
N LEU A 188 -8.74 53.14 -16.98
CA LEU A 188 -7.35 53.05 -16.56
C LEU A 188 -6.37 53.09 -17.76
N GLU A 189 -5.22 53.71 -17.53
CA GLU A 189 -4.08 53.78 -18.45
C GLU A 189 -2.87 53.02 -17.86
N LEU A 190 -2.25 52.15 -18.66
CA LEU A 190 -1.06 51.40 -18.26
C LEU A 190 0.14 52.34 -18.08
N VAL A 191 0.71 52.36 -16.87
CA VAL A 191 1.94 53.09 -16.57
C VAL A 191 3.14 52.22 -16.91
N VAL A 192 3.22 51.02 -16.31
CA VAL A 192 4.34 50.08 -16.54
C VAL A 192 3.95 48.65 -16.15
N VAL A 193 4.47 47.67 -16.88
CA VAL A 193 4.37 46.24 -16.51
C VAL A 193 5.50 45.91 -15.54
N VAL A 194 5.17 45.23 -14.43
CA VAL A 194 6.14 44.76 -13.44
C VAL A 194 6.13 43.23 -13.37
N VAL A 195 7.33 42.64 -13.41
CA VAL A 195 7.59 41.20 -13.31
C VAL A 195 8.41 40.97 -12.05
N ASP A 196 7.96 40.05 -11.19
CA ASP A 196 8.70 39.61 -10.01
C ASP A 196 9.64 38.45 -10.39
N CYS A 197 10.96 38.66 -10.34
CA CYS A 197 11.93 37.63 -10.70
C CYS A 197 12.02 36.48 -9.70
N SER A 198 11.43 36.61 -8.51
CA SER A 198 11.30 35.49 -7.57
C SER A 198 10.13 34.56 -7.89
N PHE A 199 9.28 34.89 -8.88
CA PHE A 199 8.09 34.11 -9.20
C PHE A 199 8.44 32.65 -9.52
N THR A 200 7.92 31.69 -8.74
CA THR A 200 8.37 30.28 -8.78
C THR A 200 8.38 29.67 -10.19
N ALA A 201 7.36 29.96 -11.01
CA ALA A 201 7.28 29.44 -12.37
C ALA A 201 8.28 30.10 -13.34
N LEU A 202 8.63 31.37 -13.13
CA LEU A 202 9.69 32.06 -13.87
C LEU A 202 11.05 31.45 -13.50
N VAL A 203 11.28 31.19 -12.21
CA VAL A 203 12.51 30.53 -11.69
C VAL A 203 12.66 29.10 -12.20
N SER A 204 11.58 28.32 -12.25
CA SER A 204 11.58 26.94 -12.77
C SER A 204 11.49 26.84 -14.29
N GLY A 205 11.26 27.96 -14.99
CA GLY A 205 11.06 27.98 -16.44
C GLY A 205 9.80 27.25 -16.90
N ASP A 206 8.71 27.28 -16.12
CA ASP A 206 7.39 26.75 -16.51
C ASP A 206 6.69 27.74 -17.46
N PRO A 207 6.51 27.39 -18.75
CA PRO A 207 5.91 28.25 -19.78
C PRO A 207 4.38 28.13 -19.85
N THR A 208 3.75 27.39 -18.93
CA THR A 208 2.29 27.14 -18.93
C THR A 208 1.53 28.07 -17.98
N VAL A 209 2.25 28.86 -17.16
CA VAL A 209 1.69 29.84 -16.22
C VAL A 209 2.53 31.12 -16.20
N VAL A 210 1.87 32.28 -16.08
CA VAL A 210 2.51 33.60 -16.04
C VAL A 210 1.83 34.44 -14.98
N ARG A 211 2.60 35.21 -14.21
CA ARG A 211 2.06 36.20 -13.28
C ARG A 211 2.69 37.56 -13.51
N ILE A 212 1.86 38.59 -13.67
CA ILE A 212 2.30 39.97 -13.93
C ILE A 212 1.52 40.96 -13.08
N PHE A 213 2.18 42.08 -12.77
CA PHE A 213 1.65 43.16 -11.96
C PHE A 213 1.70 44.44 -12.77
N ASN A 214 0.54 44.89 -13.27
CA ASN A 214 0.45 46.08 -14.10
C ASN A 214 0.18 47.28 -13.19
N LEU A 215 1.11 48.24 -13.15
CA LEU A 215 0.85 49.52 -12.52
C LEU A 215 0.06 50.38 -13.51
N VAL A 216 -1.12 50.85 -13.10
CA VAL A 216 -2.05 51.60 -13.95
C VAL A 216 -2.56 52.84 -13.20
N ARG A 217 -2.94 53.88 -13.94
CA ARG A 217 -3.46 55.14 -13.38
C ARG A 217 -4.83 55.46 -13.94
N SER A 218 -5.64 56.21 -13.19
CA SER A 218 -6.86 56.81 -13.73
C SER A 218 -6.55 57.74 -14.90
N ARG A 219 -7.34 57.64 -15.98
CA ARG A 219 -7.30 58.59 -17.11
C ARG A 219 -7.76 60.00 -16.69
N HIS A 220 -8.43 60.13 -15.56
CA HIS A 220 -8.95 61.39 -15.03
C HIS A 220 -8.04 62.03 -13.97
N ASP A 221 -7.32 61.22 -13.18
CA ASP A 221 -6.38 61.67 -12.15
C ASP A 221 -5.09 60.83 -12.19
N SER A 222 -3.97 61.46 -12.55
CA SER A 222 -2.67 60.77 -12.66
C SER A 222 -2.04 60.39 -11.31
N SER A 223 -2.63 60.82 -10.19
CA SER A 223 -2.24 60.44 -8.82
C SER A 223 -3.03 59.25 -8.27
N ASP A 224 -4.18 58.92 -8.87
CA ASP A 224 -4.97 57.76 -8.51
C ASP A 224 -4.43 56.51 -9.23
N LEU A 225 -3.77 55.66 -8.47
CA LEU A 225 -3.00 54.51 -8.96
C LEU A 225 -3.56 53.19 -8.44
N TYR A 226 -3.55 52.21 -9.32
CA TYR A 226 -3.99 50.85 -9.05
C TYR A 226 -2.91 49.86 -9.48
N LEU A 227 -2.81 48.74 -8.77
CA LEU A 227 -2.08 47.56 -9.18
C LEU A 227 -3.07 46.53 -9.71
N VAL A 228 -2.99 46.26 -11.01
CA VAL A 228 -3.79 45.26 -11.70
C VAL A 228 -2.96 43.99 -11.83
N THR A 229 -3.24 43.02 -10.95
CA THR A 229 -2.55 41.73 -10.90
C THR A 229 -3.23 40.75 -11.82
N ILE A 230 -2.46 40.10 -12.68
CA ILE A 230 -2.97 39.10 -13.63
C ILE A 230 -2.21 37.80 -13.43
N SER A 231 -2.94 36.77 -13.01
CA SER A 231 -2.48 35.39 -12.94
C SER A 231 -3.05 34.64 -14.15
N LEU A 232 -2.18 34.22 -15.06
CA LEU A 232 -2.51 33.55 -16.31
C LEU A 232 -2.08 32.08 -16.26
N SER A 233 -2.97 31.16 -16.62
CA SER A 233 -2.70 29.72 -16.65
C SER A 233 -3.28 29.08 -17.90
N VAL A 234 -2.46 28.37 -18.67
CA VAL A 234 -2.96 27.51 -19.74
C VAL A 234 -3.54 26.24 -19.09
N GLN A 235 -4.78 25.92 -19.42
CA GLN A 235 -5.60 24.86 -18.82
C GLN A 235 -6.39 24.12 -19.88
N ASP A 236 -6.88 22.93 -19.54
CA ASP A 236 -7.89 22.24 -20.32
C ASP A 236 -9.26 22.91 -20.08
N TYR A 237 -10.10 23.00 -21.10
CA TYR A 237 -11.48 23.46 -20.96
C TYR A 237 -12.49 22.54 -21.68
N GLU A 238 -13.73 22.57 -21.21
CA GLU A 238 -14.88 21.95 -21.86
C GLU A 238 -16.12 22.85 -21.76
N ILE A 239 -16.89 22.95 -22.84
CA ILE A 239 -18.22 23.55 -22.90
C ILE A 239 -19.18 22.46 -23.42
N PRO A 240 -19.82 21.67 -22.51
CA PRO A 240 -20.61 20.50 -22.89
C PRO A 240 -21.78 20.82 -23.83
N ASP A 241 -22.49 21.93 -23.58
CA ASP A 241 -23.63 22.38 -24.39
C ASP A 241 -23.28 22.68 -25.86
N GLN A 242 -22.00 22.95 -26.13
CA GLN A 242 -21.48 23.23 -27.48
C GLN A 242 -20.64 22.07 -28.04
N ASN A 243 -20.42 21.00 -27.27
CA ASN A 243 -19.48 19.92 -27.57
C ASN A 243 -18.10 20.45 -28.01
N LYS A 244 -17.59 21.44 -27.27
CA LYS A 244 -16.26 22.05 -27.46
C LYS A 244 -15.34 21.68 -26.30
N ASN A 245 -14.10 21.36 -26.61
CA ASN A 245 -13.03 21.21 -25.63
C ASN A 245 -11.67 21.56 -26.27
N GLY A 246 -10.64 21.69 -25.43
CA GLY A 246 -9.28 21.98 -25.88
C GLY A 246 -8.47 22.70 -24.81
N PRO A 247 -7.38 23.39 -25.21
CA PRO A 247 -6.67 24.32 -24.33
C PRO A 247 -7.39 25.67 -24.27
N ALA A 248 -7.29 26.34 -23.13
CA ALA A 248 -7.64 27.75 -22.97
C ALA A 248 -6.62 28.44 -22.04
N LEU A 249 -6.50 29.76 -22.16
CA LEU A 249 -5.79 30.57 -21.16
C LEU A 249 -6.81 31.15 -20.17
N LEU A 250 -6.77 30.65 -18.94
CA LEU A 250 -7.51 31.22 -17.81
C LEU A 250 -6.75 32.44 -17.28
N GLY A 251 -7.42 33.58 -17.23
CA GLY A 251 -6.95 34.79 -16.55
C GLY A 251 -7.75 35.08 -15.29
N MET A 252 -7.05 35.14 -14.15
CA MET A 252 -7.58 35.60 -12.87
C MET A 252 -7.01 36.99 -12.60
N LEU A 253 -7.89 37.97 -12.52
CA LEU A 253 -7.56 39.40 -12.47
C LEU A 253 -7.99 39.99 -11.13
N SER A 254 -7.15 40.84 -10.55
CA SER A 254 -7.45 41.53 -9.28
C SER A 254 -6.96 42.97 -9.31
N VAL A 255 -7.80 43.91 -8.85
CA VAL A 255 -7.52 45.36 -8.90
C VAL A 255 -7.36 45.93 -7.49
N VAL A 256 -6.19 46.50 -7.19
CA VAL A 256 -5.82 46.96 -5.84
C VAL A 256 -5.41 48.44 -5.85
N ASN A 257 -6.12 49.30 -5.13
CA ASN A 257 -5.73 50.72 -4.89
C ASN A 257 -5.01 50.91 -3.54
N ASP A 258 -5.47 50.20 -2.50
CA ASP A 258 -4.92 50.23 -1.16
C ASP A 258 -4.75 48.81 -0.63
N MET A 259 -3.56 48.48 -0.17
CA MET A 259 -3.19 47.16 0.36
C MET A 259 -3.94 46.79 1.65
N ARG A 260 -4.65 47.76 2.24
CA ARG A 260 -5.48 47.61 3.46
C ARG A 260 -6.96 47.38 3.15
N ALA A 261 -7.32 47.12 1.90
CA ALA A 261 -8.70 46.80 1.53
C ALA A 261 -9.12 45.45 2.15
N ASP A 262 -10.30 45.41 2.78
CA ASP A 262 -10.86 44.19 3.40
C ASP A 262 -11.38 43.17 2.37
N THR A 263 -11.62 43.60 1.13
CA THR A 263 -12.11 42.77 0.02
C THR A 263 -11.60 43.31 -1.31
N ILE A 264 -11.14 42.43 -2.21
CA ILE A 264 -10.67 42.79 -3.55
C ILE A 264 -11.65 42.30 -4.60
N GLU A 265 -11.92 43.13 -5.61
CA GLU A 265 -12.66 42.73 -6.80
C GLU A 265 -11.82 41.77 -7.65
N GLN A 266 -12.35 40.57 -7.88
CA GLN A 266 -11.72 39.55 -8.73
C GLN A 266 -12.58 39.27 -9.95
N LEU A 267 -11.96 39.32 -11.13
CA LEU A 267 -12.59 39.01 -12.42
C LEU A 267 -11.96 37.75 -13.01
N TYR A 268 -12.79 36.88 -13.59
CA TYR A 268 -12.35 35.71 -14.35
C TYR A 268 -12.57 35.98 -15.84
N MET A 269 -11.56 35.69 -16.64
CA MET A 269 -11.64 35.72 -18.09
C MET A 269 -10.99 34.47 -18.66
N VAL A 270 -11.51 33.98 -19.78
CA VAL A 270 -10.99 32.79 -20.47
C VAL A 270 -10.78 33.12 -21.94
N ALA A 271 -9.66 32.68 -22.48
CA ALA A 271 -9.34 32.71 -23.90
C ALA A 271 -9.38 31.27 -24.46
N PRO A 272 -10.52 30.80 -25.01
CA PRO A 272 -10.60 29.47 -25.60
C PRO A 272 -9.62 29.31 -26.76
N THR A 273 -9.07 28.12 -26.96
CA THR A 273 -8.14 27.76 -28.06
C THR A 273 -6.71 28.32 -27.91
N TYR A 274 -6.46 29.31 -27.06
CA TYR A 274 -5.10 29.74 -26.70
C TYR A 274 -4.36 28.58 -25.99
N PRO A 275 -3.09 28.27 -26.30
CA PRO A 275 -2.08 29.04 -27.04
C PRO A 275 -2.00 28.77 -28.55
N PHE A 276 -2.95 28.04 -29.14
CA PHE A 276 -2.91 27.65 -30.56
C PHE A 276 -3.60 28.66 -31.49
N GLN A 277 -3.72 29.91 -31.03
CA GLN A 277 -4.28 31.06 -31.73
C GLN A 277 -3.46 32.31 -31.39
N ARG A 278 -3.38 33.29 -32.30
CA ARG A 278 -2.55 34.50 -32.11
C ARG A 278 -3.22 35.57 -31.27
N SER A 279 -4.51 35.79 -31.50
CA SER A 279 -5.35 36.68 -30.71
C SER A 279 -5.72 36.02 -29.39
N LEU A 280 -5.80 36.82 -28.34
CA LEU A 280 -6.17 36.35 -27.00
C LEU A 280 -7.69 36.25 -26.80
N GLU A 281 -8.52 36.95 -27.58
CA GLU A 281 -10.00 36.77 -27.65
C GLU A 281 -10.66 36.44 -26.30
N PHE A 282 -10.42 37.29 -25.30
CA PHE A 282 -10.88 37.02 -23.92
C PHE A 282 -12.39 37.22 -23.76
N GLU A 283 -13.05 36.18 -23.25
CA GLU A 283 -14.44 36.20 -22.79
C GLU A 283 -14.47 36.32 -21.26
N ILE A 284 -15.43 37.07 -20.70
CA ILE A 284 -15.58 37.23 -19.24
C ILE A 284 -16.51 36.15 -18.67
N TYR A 285 -16.18 35.66 -17.47
CA TYR A 285 -16.95 34.65 -16.77
C TYR A 285 -17.26 35.03 -15.31
N ASP A 286 -18.46 34.70 -14.85
CA ASP A 286 -18.77 34.59 -13.43
C ASP A 286 -18.20 33.26 -12.88
N PHE A 287 -17.59 33.30 -11.69
CA PHE A 287 -17.26 32.07 -10.95
C PHE A 287 -18.53 31.52 -10.28
N VAL A 288 -18.89 30.27 -10.61
CA VAL A 288 -20.08 29.59 -10.07
C VAL A 288 -19.69 28.70 -8.88
N GLY A 289 -18.61 27.93 -9.01
CA GLY A 289 -18.17 26.99 -7.98
C GLY A 289 -17.09 26.01 -8.45
N LEU A 290 -16.92 24.94 -7.68
CA LEU A 290 -16.04 23.82 -7.99
C LEU A 290 -16.87 22.55 -8.22
N THR A 291 -16.51 21.77 -9.24
CA THR A 291 -17.11 20.46 -9.47
C THR A 291 -16.53 19.40 -8.52
N ASN A 292 -17.20 18.24 -8.42
CA ASN A 292 -16.70 17.10 -7.64
C ASN A 292 -15.35 16.56 -8.15
N ASP A 293 -14.97 16.85 -9.39
CA ASP A 293 -13.72 16.39 -10.02
C ASP A 293 -12.68 17.52 -10.12
N SER A 294 -12.71 18.48 -9.19
CA SER A 294 -11.72 19.57 -9.08
C SER A 294 -11.61 20.50 -10.31
N HIS A 295 -12.70 20.73 -11.03
CA HIS A 295 -12.76 21.75 -12.09
C HIS A 295 -13.43 23.04 -11.60
N LEU A 296 -12.95 24.18 -12.09
CA LEU A 296 -13.64 25.48 -11.96
C LEU A 296 -14.87 25.48 -12.86
N GLU A 297 -16.05 25.76 -12.29
CA GLU A 297 -17.27 26.03 -13.04
C GLU A 297 -17.41 27.54 -13.25
N LEU A 298 -17.36 27.95 -14.52
CA LEU A 298 -17.37 29.33 -14.98
C LEU A 298 -18.57 29.56 -15.90
N ARG A 299 -19.32 30.65 -15.73
CA ARG A 299 -20.48 30.99 -16.58
C ARG A 299 -20.21 32.25 -17.40
N SER A 300 -20.32 32.14 -18.73
CA SER A 300 -19.96 33.26 -19.62
C SER A 300 -20.91 34.46 -19.48
N ILE A 301 -20.34 35.66 -19.63
CA ILE A 301 -21.08 36.91 -19.75
C ILE A 301 -21.02 37.33 -21.23
N PRO A 302 -22.11 37.18 -22.00
CA PRO A 302 -22.11 37.47 -23.44
C PRO A 302 -21.92 38.96 -23.76
N LEU A 303 -21.24 39.24 -24.87
CA LEU A 303 -21.04 40.58 -25.42
C LEU A 303 -22.36 41.23 -25.84
N ASP A 304 -23.28 40.44 -26.40
CA ASP A 304 -24.66 40.84 -26.68
C ASP A 304 -25.63 39.79 -26.11
N PRO A 305 -26.23 40.04 -24.93
CA PRO A 305 -27.21 39.15 -24.30
C PRO A 305 -28.48 38.86 -25.13
N LEU A 306 -28.73 39.61 -26.22
CA LEU A 306 -29.88 39.39 -27.09
C LEU A 306 -29.61 38.43 -28.25
N SER A 307 -28.33 38.20 -28.61
CA SER A 307 -27.95 37.32 -29.73
C SER A 307 -27.03 36.17 -29.34
N GLN A 308 -26.30 36.27 -28.23
CA GLN A 308 -25.37 35.24 -27.75
C GLN A 308 -25.94 34.53 -26.51
N PRO A 309 -25.97 33.18 -26.48
CA PRO A 309 -26.40 32.43 -25.31
C PRO A 309 -25.32 32.46 -24.21
N VAL A 310 -25.78 32.49 -22.96
CA VAL A 310 -24.93 32.17 -21.80
C VAL A 310 -24.54 30.69 -21.87
N SER A 311 -23.27 30.38 -21.60
CA SER A 311 -22.73 29.02 -21.60
C SER A 311 -21.88 28.74 -20.36
N THR A 312 -21.96 27.51 -19.84
CA THR A 312 -21.08 27.05 -18.76
C THR A 312 -19.82 26.42 -19.34
N LEU A 313 -18.67 26.88 -18.86
CA LEU A 313 -17.33 26.39 -19.18
C LEU A 313 -16.75 25.74 -17.91
N PHE A 314 -16.22 24.53 -18.07
CA PHE A 314 -15.45 23.85 -17.03
C PHE A 314 -13.98 23.92 -17.39
N THR A 315 -13.11 24.28 -16.45
CA THR A 315 -11.66 24.33 -16.70
C THR A 315 -10.83 23.86 -15.51
N SER A 316 -9.71 23.22 -15.81
CA SER A 316 -8.74 22.73 -14.83
C SER A 316 -7.39 22.52 -15.49
N ARG A 317 -6.31 22.55 -14.70
CA ARG A 317 -4.98 22.13 -15.14
C ARG A 317 -4.89 20.61 -14.99
N ASN A 318 -5.22 19.86 -16.05
CA ASN A 318 -5.15 18.39 -16.01
C ASN A 318 -3.72 17.90 -16.22
N ARG A 319 -3.29 16.92 -15.42
CA ARG A 319 -1.96 16.32 -15.47
C ARG A 319 -2.02 14.83 -15.16
N GLY A 320 -0.88 14.14 -15.32
CA GLY A 320 -0.78 12.70 -15.22
C GLY A 320 -0.82 11.99 -16.57
N PHE A 321 -1.14 10.70 -16.56
CA PHE A 321 -0.85 9.81 -17.69
C PHE A 321 -1.81 8.61 -17.77
N TYR A 322 -1.99 8.07 -18.97
CA TYR A 322 -2.91 6.96 -19.25
C TYR A 322 -2.32 5.89 -20.18
N ASP A 323 -2.89 4.68 -20.14
CA ASP A 323 -2.55 3.57 -21.04
C ASP A 323 -3.81 3.02 -21.73
N GLY A 324 -4.07 3.54 -22.93
CA GLY A 324 -5.30 3.31 -23.67
C GLY A 324 -6.53 3.83 -22.93
N ALA A 325 -7.69 3.22 -23.19
CA ALA A 325 -8.96 3.59 -22.56
C ALA A 325 -9.26 2.83 -21.25
N VAL A 326 -8.31 2.05 -20.73
CA VAL A 326 -8.56 1.09 -19.62
C VAL A 326 -7.86 1.46 -18.32
N GLN A 327 -6.83 2.31 -18.38
CA GLN A 327 -5.91 2.62 -17.29
C GLN A 327 -5.51 4.10 -17.31
N SER A 328 -5.61 4.79 -16.18
CA SER A 328 -5.14 6.16 -16.01
C SER A 328 -4.78 6.48 -14.56
N ASN A 329 -3.83 7.40 -14.40
CA ASN A 329 -3.53 8.10 -13.16
C ASN A 329 -3.43 9.58 -13.54
N THR A 330 -4.51 10.31 -13.32
CA THR A 330 -4.69 11.68 -13.79
C THR A 330 -5.20 12.54 -12.64
N HIS A 331 -4.75 13.78 -12.57
CA HIS A 331 -5.18 14.71 -11.54
C HIS A 331 -5.57 16.04 -12.14
N SER A 332 -6.69 16.58 -11.65
CA SER A 332 -7.26 17.86 -12.07
C SER A 332 -6.96 18.87 -10.98
N MET A 333 -6.29 19.97 -11.34
CA MET A 333 -5.97 21.04 -10.39
C MET A 333 -6.71 22.32 -10.72
N TYR A 334 -7.14 23.00 -9.67
CA TYR A 334 -7.68 24.36 -9.71
C TYR A 334 -6.84 25.28 -8.82
N SER A 335 -7.10 26.57 -8.95
CA SER A 335 -6.59 27.58 -8.03
C SER A 335 -7.67 28.64 -7.79
N LEU A 336 -7.68 29.17 -6.57
CA LEU A 336 -8.49 30.33 -6.17
C LEU A 336 -7.51 31.34 -5.54
N LEU A 337 -7.71 32.62 -5.81
CA LEU A 337 -6.94 33.67 -5.16
C LEU A 337 -7.54 33.96 -3.78
N ASP A 338 -6.68 34.13 -2.78
CA ASP A 338 -7.08 34.53 -1.43
C ASP A 338 -7.48 36.01 -1.43
N THR A 339 -8.78 36.29 -1.52
CA THR A 339 -9.31 37.67 -1.56
C THR A 339 -9.49 38.30 -0.17
N ALA A 340 -9.13 37.59 0.91
CA ALA A 340 -9.25 38.06 2.29
C ALA A 340 -7.98 38.74 2.84
N ASP A 341 -6.80 38.42 2.28
CA ASP A 341 -5.55 39.14 2.54
C ASP A 341 -4.89 39.56 1.22
N THR A 342 -4.92 40.85 0.92
CA THR A 342 -4.27 41.45 -0.25
C THR A 342 -2.80 41.05 -0.40
N LYS A 343 -2.06 40.94 0.70
CA LYS A 343 -0.63 40.63 0.67
C LYS A 343 -0.40 39.15 0.37
N SER A 344 -1.20 38.28 1.00
CA SER A 344 -1.29 36.85 0.64
C SER A 344 -1.63 36.68 -0.85
N MET A 345 -2.66 37.38 -1.34
CA MET A 345 -3.13 37.33 -2.72
C MET A 345 -2.03 37.64 -3.74
N LEU A 346 -1.25 38.72 -3.54
CA LEU A 346 -0.15 39.09 -4.44
C LEU A 346 1.01 38.11 -4.37
N ALA A 347 1.34 37.64 -3.17
CA ALA A 347 2.54 36.86 -2.92
C ALA A 347 2.38 35.36 -3.19
N HIS A 348 1.19 34.79 -3.00
CA HIS A 348 0.94 33.35 -3.12
C HIS A 348 -0.06 33.06 -4.23
N TRP A 349 0.04 31.87 -4.81
CA TRP A 349 -0.90 31.32 -5.77
C TRP A 349 -0.94 29.81 -5.59
N ASP A 350 -1.88 29.35 -4.75
CA ASP A 350 -1.98 27.97 -4.29
C ASP A 350 -2.70 27.07 -5.31
N TRP A 351 -2.16 25.88 -5.54
CA TRP A 351 -2.77 24.87 -6.40
C TRP A 351 -3.25 23.69 -5.57
N SER A 352 -4.53 23.35 -5.73
CA SER A 352 -5.20 22.23 -5.06
C SER A 352 -5.94 21.39 -6.10
N GLY A 353 -6.15 20.11 -5.80
CA GLY A 353 -6.86 19.24 -6.73
C GLY A 353 -6.95 17.80 -6.23
N GLU A 354 -7.45 16.92 -7.09
CA GLU A 354 -7.68 15.51 -6.77
C GLU A 354 -7.12 14.60 -7.85
N THR A 355 -6.56 13.46 -7.44
CA THR A 355 -6.08 12.40 -8.34
C THR A 355 -7.13 11.31 -8.49
N ILE A 356 -7.51 11.02 -9.72
CA ILE A 356 -8.35 9.88 -10.11
C ILE A 356 -7.44 8.78 -10.65
N ILE A 357 -7.52 7.59 -10.04
CA ILE A 357 -6.78 6.40 -10.46
C ILE A 357 -7.81 5.38 -10.96
N ALA A 358 -7.78 5.11 -12.27
CA ALA A 358 -8.62 4.11 -12.91
C ALA A 358 -7.75 2.96 -13.42
N ASP A 359 -8.09 1.72 -13.08
CA ASP A 359 -7.47 0.53 -13.67
C ASP A 359 -8.53 -0.57 -13.81
N SER A 360 -9.02 -0.75 -15.03
CA SER A 360 -10.04 -1.75 -15.39
C SER A 360 -9.58 -3.19 -15.11
N TRP A 361 -8.27 -3.42 -14.98
CA TRP A 361 -7.67 -4.72 -14.69
C TRP A 361 -7.37 -4.92 -13.21
N ALA A 362 -7.56 -3.91 -12.34
CA ALA A 362 -7.19 -3.98 -10.92
C ALA A 362 -7.82 -5.16 -10.17
N TRP A 363 -8.95 -5.71 -10.64
CA TRP A 363 -9.59 -6.91 -10.09
C TRP A 363 -8.64 -8.12 -9.96
N VAL A 364 -7.57 -8.19 -10.77
CA VAL A 364 -6.56 -9.26 -10.65
C VAL A 364 -5.86 -9.26 -9.29
N HIS A 365 -5.81 -8.11 -8.61
CA HIS A 365 -5.26 -7.95 -7.25
C HIS A 365 -6.17 -8.50 -6.15
N GLY A 366 -7.44 -8.80 -6.48
CA GLY A 366 -8.40 -9.47 -5.59
C GLY A 366 -7.94 -10.85 -5.10
N ILE A 367 -6.90 -11.44 -5.71
CA ILE A 367 -6.21 -12.64 -5.19
C ILE A 367 -5.67 -12.45 -3.76
N HIS A 368 -5.34 -11.21 -3.36
CA HIS A 368 -4.88 -10.92 -1.99
C HIS A 368 -5.94 -11.19 -0.93
N LEU A 369 -7.23 -11.02 -1.24
CA LEU A 369 -8.31 -11.42 -0.33
C LEU A 369 -8.25 -12.92 -0.02
N VAL A 370 -8.05 -13.75 -1.04
CA VAL A 370 -7.91 -15.20 -0.89
C VAL A 370 -6.67 -15.55 -0.08
N PHE A 371 -5.53 -14.88 -0.34
CA PHE A 371 -4.29 -15.13 0.39
C PHE A 371 -4.38 -14.71 1.86
N GLY A 372 -4.99 -13.55 2.14
CA GLY A 372 -5.26 -13.03 3.47
C GLY A 372 -6.20 -13.95 4.26
N MET A 373 -7.34 -14.36 3.67
CA MET A 373 -8.30 -15.27 4.31
C MET A 373 -7.71 -16.65 4.63
N GLN A 374 -6.84 -17.18 3.76
CA GLN A 374 -6.10 -18.42 4.06
C GLN A 374 -5.12 -18.26 5.24
N THR A 375 -4.49 -17.09 5.38
CA THR A 375 -3.61 -16.79 6.51
C THR A 375 -4.42 -16.56 7.81
N VAL A 376 -5.56 -15.87 7.75
CA VAL A 376 -6.53 -15.73 8.87
C VAL A 376 -6.96 -17.11 9.37
N TYR A 377 -7.38 -18.01 8.48
CA TYR A 377 -7.74 -19.39 8.82
C TYR A 377 -6.61 -20.12 9.54
N SER A 378 -5.37 -19.99 9.03
CA SER A 378 -4.17 -20.60 9.64
C SER A 378 -3.87 -20.03 11.03
N LEU A 379 -4.10 -18.74 11.25
CA LEU A 379 -3.95 -18.07 12.54
C LEU A 379 -5.05 -18.47 13.53
N LEU A 380 -6.30 -18.62 13.08
CA LEU A 380 -7.41 -19.10 13.92
C LEU A 380 -7.17 -20.53 14.42
N LEU A 381 -6.68 -21.42 13.55
CA LEU A 381 -6.26 -22.78 13.96
C LEU A 381 -5.13 -22.74 15.00
N LEU A 382 -4.12 -21.89 14.79
CA LEU A 382 -3.02 -21.73 15.74
C LEU A 382 -3.51 -21.24 17.11
N LEU A 383 -4.37 -20.22 17.13
CA LEU A 383 -4.96 -19.67 18.36
C LEU A 383 -5.78 -20.72 19.11
N LEU A 384 -6.58 -21.51 18.40
CA LEU A 384 -7.42 -22.54 19.01
C LEU A 384 -6.56 -23.68 19.60
N VAL A 385 -5.54 -24.17 18.90
CA VAL A 385 -4.58 -25.17 19.43
C VAL A 385 -3.80 -24.61 20.62
N THR A 386 -3.38 -23.34 20.55
CA THR A 386 -2.67 -22.64 21.65
C THR A 386 -3.56 -22.53 22.89
N TYR A 387 -4.82 -22.11 22.72
CA TYR A 387 -5.82 -22.01 23.78
C TYR A 387 -6.08 -23.36 24.46
N GLN A 388 -6.27 -24.44 23.71
CA GLN A 388 -6.48 -25.77 24.29
C GLN A 388 -5.24 -26.26 25.07
N ASN A 389 -4.03 -26.02 24.55
CA ASN A 389 -2.80 -26.32 25.28
C ASN A 389 -2.71 -25.56 26.61
N ILE A 390 -2.98 -24.25 26.61
CA ILE A 390 -2.99 -23.40 27.81
C ILE A 390 -4.01 -23.92 28.84
N ARG A 391 -5.21 -24.33 28.40
CA ARG A 391 -6.21 -24.95 29.30
C ARG A 391 -5.77 -26.28 29.90
N THR A 392 -4.87 -27.02 29.24
CA THR A 392 -4.22 -28.22 29.80
C THR A 392 -2.96 -27.92 30.63
N GLY A 393 -2.66 -26.65 30.90
CA GLY A 393 -1.51 -26.21 31.69
C GLY A 393 -0.17 -26.21 30.93
N LYS A 394 -0.18 -26.33 29.60
CA LYS A 394 1.01 -26.32 28.75
C LYS A 394 1.09 -25.01 27.96
N ILE A 395 2.21 -24.29 28.06
CA ILE A 395 2.47 -23.14 27.18
C ILE A 395 3.16 -23.64 25.92
N TRP A 396 2.49 -23.50 24.79
CA TRP A 396 3.01 -23.83 23.46
C TRP A 396 2.44 -22.85 22.44
N ILE A 397 3.29 -22.31 21.56
CA ILE A 397 2.90 -21.46 20.44
C ILE A 397 3.66 -22.00 19.22
N GLY A 398 2.92 -22.51 18.24
CA GLY A 398 3.44 -22.93 16.93
C GLY A 398 3.70 -21.77 15.97
N ALA A 399 4.07 -22.07 14.73
CA ALA A 399 4.32 -21.06 13.69
C ALA A 399 3.10 -20.92 12.74
N PRO A 400 2.49 -19.73 12.57
CA PRO A 400 1.29 -19.54 11.75
C PRO A 400 1.49 -19.93 10.28
N PHE A 401 2.69 -19.66 9.72
CA PHE A 401 3.05 -20.02 8.35
C PHE A 401 3.18 -21.53 8.11
N ALA A 402 3.18 -22.38 9.14
CA ALA A 402 3.49 -23.79 8.96
C ALA A 402 2.35 -24.64 8.34
N ALA A 403 1.15 -24.06 8.24
CA ALA A 403 0.07 -24.60 7.41
C ALA A 403 0.25 -24.26 5.91
N VAL A 404 1.06 -23.25 5.58
CA VAL A 404 1.35 -22.82 4.21
C VAL A 404 2.57 -23.60 3.71
N SER A 405 2.38 -24.42 2.67
CA SER A 405 3.51 -25.17 2.11
C SER A 405 4.41 -24.26 1.27
N THR A 406 5.67 -24.65 1.10
CA THR A 406 6.63 -24.00 0.20
C THR A 406 6.06 -23.89 -1.23
N THR A 407 5.42 -24.96 -1.71
CA THR A 407 4.69 -24.97 -2.99
C THR A 407 3.56 -23.95 -3.04
N THR A 408 2.83 -23.74 -1.94
CA THR A 408 1.78 -22.71 -1.84
C THR A 408 2.37 -21.30 -1.92
N LEU A 409 3.49 -21.02 -1.24
CA LEU A 409 4.16 -19.71 -1.33
C LEU A 409 4.68 -19.43 -2.74
N VAL A 410 5.34 -20.40 -3.37
CA VAL A 410 5.84 -20.29 -4.75
C VAL A 410 4.68 -20.09 -5.74
N SER A 411 3.57 -20.84 -5.60
CA SER A 411 2.41 -20.68 -6.47
C SER A 411 1.70 -19.34 -6.26
N ARG A 412 1.63 -18.81 -5.03
CA ARG A 412 1.13 -17.45 -4.78
C ARG A 412 1.98 -16.40 -5.50
N GLY A 413 3.31 -16.49 -5.40
CA GLY A 413 4.23 -15.62 -6.13
C GLY A 413 4.02 -15.69 -7.65
N PHE A 414 3.89 -16.89 -8.21
CA PHE A 414 3.63 -17.08 -9.64
C PHE A 414 2.26 -16.51 -10.09
N LEU A 415 1.22 -16.64 -9.28
CA LEU A 415 -0.09 -16.04 -9.56
C LEU A 415 -0.04 -14.50 -9.59
N VAL A 416 0.76 -13.87 -8.72
CA VAL A 416 1.01 -12.41 -8.78
C VAL A 416 1.84 -12.02 -10.01
N MET A 417 2.82 -12.83 -10.43
CA MET A 417 3.53 -12.59 -11.69
C MET A 417 2.58 -12.62 -12.91
N ILE A 418 1.56 -13.50 -12.87
CA ILE A 418 0.50 -13.53 -13.89
C ILE A 418 -0.42 -12.31 -13.77
N SER A 419 -0.80 -11.89 -12.56
CA SER A 419 -1.64 -10.69 -12.38
C SER A 419 -0.94 -9.44 -12.93
N TRP A 420 0.37 -9.29 -12.73
CA TRP A 420 1.17 -8.23 -13.36
C TRP A 420 1.17 -8.27 -14.89
N TYR A 421 1.26 -9.46 -15.48
CA TYR A 421 1.22 -9.62 -16.94
C TYR A 421 -0.15 -9.26 -17.52
N VAL A 422 -1.24 -9.73 -16.90
CA VAL A 422 -2.62 -9.37 -17.28
C VAL A 422 -2.86 -7.87 -17.10
N ASN A 423 -2.31 -7.28 -16.03
CA ASN A 423 -2.38 -5.84 -15.76
C ASN A 423 -1.38 -5.00 -16.56
N SER A 424 -0.78 -5.53 -17.63
CA SER A 424 0.20 -4.82 -18.49
C SER A 424 1.33 -4.12 -17.71
N PHE A 425 1.72 -4.66 -16.55
CA PHE A 425 2.66 -4.10 -15.57
C PHE A 425 2.29 -2.69 -15.04
N TRP A 426 1.04 -2.26 -15.17
CA TRP A 426 0.54 -0.91 -14.80
C TRP A 426 0.87 -0.51 -13.36
N THR A 427 0.35 -1.24 -12.36
CA THR A 427 0.54 -0.87 -10.94
C THR A 427 2.03 -0.78 -10.53
N LEU A 428 2.89 -1.63 -11.13
CA LEU A 428 4.34 -1.57 -10.89
C LEU A 428 5.00 -0.33 -11.51
N TYR A 429 4.55 0.05 -12.71
CA TYR A 429 5.02 1.22 -13.43
C TYR A 429 4.57 2.52 -12.76
N GLU A 430 3.30 2.60 -12.39
CA GLU A 430 2.69 3.70 -11.65
C GLU A 430 3.40 3.96 -10.31
N PHE A 431 3.63 2.91 -9.50
CA PHE A 431 4.42 3.02 -8.28
C PHE A 431 5.89 3.37 -8.54
N ALA A 432 6.49 2.89 -9.64
CA ALA A 432 7.85 3.27 -10.02
C ALA A 432 7.93 4.77 -10.36
N LEU A 433 6.99 5.31 -11.15
CA LEU A 433 6.88 6.73 -11.45
C LEU A 433 6.66 7.58 -10.19
N SER A 434 5.76 7.18 -9.27
CA SER A 434 5.54 7.91 -8.02
C SER A 434 6.77 7.95 -7.10
N ASN A 435 7.65 6.94 -7.18
CA ASN A 435 8.96 6.99 -6.51
C ASN A 435 9.98 7.82 -7.31
N ALA A 436 9.90 7.82 -8.65
CA ALA A 436 10.79 8.58 -9.53
C ALA A 436 10.56 10.09 -9.42
N ALA A 437 9.31 10.55 -9.48
CA ALA A 437 8.92 11.95 -9.28
C ALA A 437 9.46 12.52 -7.94
N LYS A 438 9.34 11.74 -6.87
CA LYS A 438 9.89 12.06 -5.53
C LYS A 438 11.42 12.06 -5.44
N LEU A 439 12.11 11.60 -6.49
CA LEU A 439 13.58 11.60 -6.60
C LEU A 439 14.10 12.68 -7.56
N SER A 440 13.36 12.98 -8.63
CA SER A 440 13.64 14.08 -9.58
C SER A 440 13.17 15.45 -9.08
N GLY A 441 12.16 15.50 -8.21
CA GLY A 441 11.56 16.74 -7.73
C GLY A 441 10.37 17.21 -8.58
N HIS A 442 9.88 16.37 -9.51
CA HIS A 442 8.67 16.64 -10.28
C HIS A 442 7.40 16.47 -9.45
N GLU A 443 6.29 16.87 -10.06
CA GLU A 443 4.92 16.82 -9.56
C GLU A 443 4.53 15.50 -8.87
N ILE A 444 3.69 15.59 -7.84
CA ILE A 444 3.32 14.44 -7.00
C ILE A 444 2.38 13.51 -7.77
N VAL A 445 2.85 12.31 -8.09
CA VAL A 445 1.98 11.21 -8.55
C VAL A 445 1.43 10.47 -7.32
N HIS A 446 0.13 10.62 -7.04
CA HIS A 446 -0.58 9.86 -6.02
C HIS A 446 -0.71 8.39 -6.44
N VAL A 447 -0.55 7.43 -5.51
CA VAL A 447 -0.67 5.99 -5.79
C VAL A 447 -1.14 5.18 -4.58
N HIS A 448 -1.92 4.13 -4.82
CA HIS A 448 -2.27 3.11 -3.83
C HIS A 448 -1.11 2.11 -3.61
N LYS A 449 -0.09 2.60 -2.91
CA LYS A 449 1.16 1.93 -2.48
C LYS A 449 0.92 0.50 -1.96
N GLU A 450 -0.21 0.28 -1.30
CA GLU A 450 -0.62 -0.97 -0.66
C GLU A 450 -0.76 -2.14 -1.66
N LEU A 451 -1.18 -1.86 -2.90
CA LEU A 451 -1.29 -2.87 -3.97
C LEU A 451 0.10 -3.46 -4.30
N VAL A 452 1.06 -2.58 -4.63
CA VAL A 452 2.44 -2.99 -4.95
C VAL A 452 3.17 -3.53 -3.73
N HIS A 453 2.86 -3.04 -2.52
CA HIS A 453 3.38 -3.62 -1.28
C HIS A 453 2.98 -5.10 -1.17
N ALA A 454 1.68 -5.41 -1.29
CA ALA A 454 1.16 -6.76 -1.19
C ALA A 454 1.72 -7.69 -2.29
N ASP A 455 1.68 -7.24 -3.54
CA ASP A 455 2.21 -7.99 -4.69
C ASP A 455 3.69 -8.33 -4.52
N VAL A 456 4.54 -7.32 -4.32
CA VAL A 456 5.98 -7.49 -4.29
C VAL A 456 6.41 -8.26 -3.03
N LEU A 457 5.68 -8.14 -1.91
CA LEU A 457 5.88 -8.99 -0.73
C LEU A 457 5.57 -10.46 -1.04
N VAL A 458 4.46 -10.76 -1.73
CA VAL A 458 4.09 -12.14 -2.09
C VAL A 458 5.08 -12.76 -3.08
N VAL A 459 5.48 -12.02 -4.11
CA VAL A 459 6.51 -12.45 -5.08
C VAL A 459 7.85 -12.68 -4.37
N TYR A 460 8.28 -11.75 -3.52
CA TYR A 460 9.49 -11.88 -2.70
C TYR A 460 9.45 -13.14 -1.81
N LEU A 461 8.37 -13.36 -1.06
CA LEU A 461 8.23 -14.55 -0.20
C LEU A 461 8.19 -15.85 -1.01
N GLY A 462 7.60 -15.84 -2.22
CA GLY A 462 7.63 -16.95 -3.16
C GLY A 462 9.05 -17.27 -3.63
N ILE A 463 9.83 -16.26 -4.05
CA ILE A 463 11.23 -16.42 -4.47
C ILE A 463 12.10 -16.88 -3.29
N VAL A 464 11.93 -16.31 -2.10
CA VAL A 464 12.65 -16.73 -0.89
C VAL A 464 12.33 -18.18 -0.51
N ALA A 465 11.07 -18.61 -0.64
CA ALA A 465 10.67 -20.00 -0.44
C ALA A 465 11.32 -20.96 -1.44
N PHE A 466 11.41 -20.56 -2.71
CA PHE A 466 12.08 -21.33 -3.78
C PHE A 466 13.60 -21.43 -3.55
N LEU A 467 14.27 -20.30 -3.24
CA LEU A 467 15.70 -20.27 -2.93
C LEU A 467 16.04 -21.10 -1.69
N SER A 468 15.21 -21.03 -0.64
CA SER A 468 15.33 -21.86 0.57
C SER A 468 15.27 -23.36 0.24
N TRP A 469 14.39 -23.77 -0.69
CA TRP A 469 14.28 -25.15 -1.17
C TRP A 469 15.52 -25.60 -1.95
N ILE A 470 16.05 -24.78 -2.86
CA ILE A 470 17.30 -25.08 -3.60
C ILE A 470 18.50 -25.20 -2.65
N ILE A 471 18.68 -24.20 -1.76
CA ILE A 471 19.81 -24.15 -0.83
C ILE A 471 19.71 -25.26 0.24
N ARG A 472 18.52 -25.83 0.44
CA ARG A 472 18.19 -26.80 1.51
C ARG A 472 18.45 -26.22 2.89
N GLU A 473 18.00 -25.00 3.14
CA GLU A 473 18.17 -24.28 4.41
C GLU A 473 16.91 -23.48 4.74
N ARG A 474 16.40 -23.58 5.98
CA ARG A 474 15.16 -22.92 6.41
C ARG A 474 15.39 -21.43 6.64
N ILE A 475 14.43 -20.60 6.24
CA ILE A 475 14.49 -19.14 6.44
C ILE A 475 13.33 -18.74 7.37
N ASP A 476 13.62 -18.01 8.45
CA ASP A 476 12.58 -17.60 9.39
C ASP A 476 11.65 -16.55 8.76
N PRO A 477 10.31 -16.75 8.76
CA PRO A 477 9.36 -15.78 8.22
C PRO A 477 9.50 -14.38 8.83
N ALA A 478 9.82 -14.28 10.12
CA ALA A 478 10.02 -12.98 10.76
C ALA A 478 11.22 -12.23 10.18
N ILE A 479 12.33 -12.93 9.88
CA ILE A 479 13.51 -12.33 9.27
C ILE A 479 13.19 -11.88 7.83
N ALA A 480 12.55 -12.74 7.05
CA ALA A 480 12.22 -12.44 5.66
C ALA A 480 11.28 -11.21 5.54
N ILE A 481 10.19 -11.19 6.32
CA ILE A 481 9.20 -10.11 6.30
C ILE A 481 9.80 -8.83 6.90
N PHE A 482 10.44 -8.89 8.08
CA PHE A 482 10.97 -7.67 8.72
C PHE A 482 12.06 -6.97 7.89
N LEU A 483 12.95 -7.73 7.23
CA LEU A 483 13.92 -7.15 6.31
C LEU A 483 13.25 -6.56 5.06
N PHE A 484 12.20 -7.20 4.54
CA PHE A 484 11.40 -6.63 3.44
C PHE A 484 10.79 -5.29 3.83
N GLU A 485 10.18 -5.18 5.00
CA GLU A 485 9.54 -3.95 5.49
C GLU A 485 10.54 -2.81 5.66
N ILE A 486 11.75 -3.07 6.18
CA ILE A 486 12.83 -2.08 6.26
C ILE A 486 13.20 -1.57 4.86
N ILE A 487 13.43 -2.48 3.91
CA ILE A 487 13.79 -2.14 2.52
C ILE A 487 12.64 -1.45 1.78
N HIS A 488 11.39 -1.82 2.06
CA HIS A 488 10.21 -1.18 1.48
C HIS A 488 10.05 0.26 1.99
N LYS A 489 10.17 0.47 3.31
CA LYS A 489 10.06 1.77 3.98
C LYS A 489 11.17 2.72 3.56
N HIS A 490 12.43 2.26 3.55
CA HIS A 490 13.60 3.09 3.24
C HIS A 490 14.04 3.02 1.76
N ARG A 491 13.17 2.53 0.86
CA ARG A 491 13.50 2.29 -0.56
C ARG A 491 14.15 3.46 -1.29
N LEU A 492 13.69 4.69 -1.05
CA LEU A 492 14.22 5.89 -1.70
C LEU A 492 15.65 6.19 -1.23
N SER A 493 15.92 6.01 0.06
CA SER A 493 17.27 6.11 0.62
C SER A 493 18.21 5.08 0.00
N PHE A 494 17.77 3.83 -0.18
CA PHE A 494 18.56 2.79 -0.85
C PHE A 494 18.84 3.08 -2.33
N ILE A 495 17.90 3.70 -3.05
CA ILE A 495 18.14 4.16 -4.42
C ILE A 495 19.18 5.28 -4.44
N LYS A 496 19.07 6.28 -3.55
CA LYS A 496 20.02 7.41 -3.44
C LYS A 496 21.45 6.98 -3.10
N ILE A 497 21.67 5.82 -2.47
CA ILE A 497 23.01 5.26 -2.21
C ILE A 497 23.73 4.83 -3.49
N SER A 498 23.03 4.60 -4.61
CA SER A 498 23.62 4.17 -5.88
C SER A 498 23.42 5.23 -6.98
N PRO A 499 24.40 6.14 -7.20
CA PRO A 499 24.29 7.19 -8.20
C PRO A 499 23.93 6.73 -9.62
N PRO A 500 24.46 5.60 -10.16
CA PRO A 500 24.07 5.12 -11.50
C PRO A 500 22.58 4.76 -11.60
N ILE A 501 22.01 4.21 -10.52
CA ILE A 501 20.60 3.79 -10.46
C ILE A 501 19.70 5.00 -10.27
N LEU A 502 20.10 5.92 -9.37
CA LEU A 502 19.42 7.20 -9.19
C LEU A 502 19.35 7.99 -10.50
N ASN A 503 20.47 8.12 -11.23
CA ASN A 503 20.53 8.83 -12.50
C ASN A 503 19.59 8.20 -13.54
N LYS A 504 19.62 6.87 -13.71
CA LYS A 504 18.72 6.16 -14.66
C LYS A 504 17.23 6.33 -14.32
N ILE A 505 16.88 6.48 -13.04
CA ILE A 505 15.51 6.76 -12.60
C ILE A 505 15.12 8.22 -12.87
N ILE A 506 15.99 9.19 -12.53
CA ILE A 506 15.75 10.61 -12.76
C ILE A 506 15.62 10.89 -14.27
N THR A 507 16.59 10.49 -15.10
CA THR A 507 16.52 10.70 -16.57
C THR A 507 15.26 10.12 -17.19
N TYR A 508 14.78 8.96 -16.71
CA TYR A 508 13.51 8.41 -17.19
C TYR A 508 12.32 9.26 -16.72
N SER A 509 12.30 9.67 -15.45
CA SER A 509 11.28 10.59 -14.91
C SER A 509 11.19 11.88 -15.71
N ASP A 510 12.33 12.51 -16.00
CA ASP A 510 12.42 13.76 -16.77
C ASP A 510 11.87 13.56 -18.18
N SER A 511 12.28 12.47 -18.84
CA SER A 511 11.81 12.15 -20.20
C SER A 511 10.32 11.86 -20.27
N VAL A 512 9.72 11.30 -19.21
CA VAL A 512 8.27 11.03 -19.13
C VAL A 512 7.50 12.29 -18.77
N PHE A 513 8.02 13.13 -17.87
CA PHE A 513 7.39 14.40 -17.51
C PHE A 513 7.21 15.30 -18.74
N GLN A 514 8.26 15.40 -19.58
CA GLN A 514 8.22 16.18 -20.83
C GLN A 514 7.21 15.68 -21.87
N LEU A 515 6.62 14.48 -21.74
CA LEU A 515 5.59 14.00 -22.66
C LEU A 515 4.22 14.65 -22.45
N GLY A 516 3.98 15.28 -21.30
CA GLY A 516 2.73 16.02 -21.05
C GLY A 516 2.66 17.36 -21.78
N LYS A 517 3.80 17.95 -22.15
CA LYS A 517 3.82 19.12 -23.05
C LYS A 517 3.30 18.71 -24.43
N ALA A 518 2.31 19.43 -24.93
CA ALA A 518 1.65 19.13 -26.19
C ALA A 518 2.64 19.18 -27.37
N GLN A 519 2.65 18.12 -28.19
CA GLN A 519 3.45 18.08 -29.41
C GLN A 519 2.71 18.81 -30.54
N VAL A 520 3.27 19.94 -30.98
CA VAL A 520 2.69 20.81 -32.01
C VAL A 520 3.65 21.01 -33.19
N SER A 521 3.13 21.43 -34.35
CA SER A 521 3.96 21.86 -35.46
C SER A 521 4.69 23.17 -35.12
N SER A 522 5.82 23.44 -35.77
CA SER A 522 6.53 24.72 -35.60
C SER A 522 5.60 25.92 -35.83
N SER A 523 4.79 25.87 -36.88
CA SER A 523 3.81 26.91 -37.21
C SER A 523 2.75 27.18 -36.13
N ALA A 524 2.48 26.21 -35.25
CA ALA A 524 1.56 26.36 -34.12
C ALA A 524 2.31 26.83 -32.86
N ASN A 525 3.56 26.37 -32.66
CA ASN A 525 4.48 26.89 -31.65
C ASN A 525 4.87 28.36 -31.91
N ASP A 526 4.82 28.83 -33.16
CA ASP A 526 5.09 30.22 -33.55
C ASP A 526 3.88 31.17 -33.30
N LEU A 527 2.77 30.67 -32.74
CA LEU A 527 1.55 31.48 -32.48
C LEU A 527 1.55 32.14 -31.10
N SER A 528 2.21 31.51 -30.13
CA SER A 528 2.28 31.96 -28.73
C SER A 528 3.57 31.46 -28.08
N PRO A 529 4.19 32.24 -27.17
CA PRO A 529 5.32 31.78 -26.37
C PRO A 529 4.91 30.91 -25.18
N LEU A 530 3.61 30.72 -24.91
CA LEU A 530 3.10 29.83 -23.86
C LEU A 530 2.89 28.42 -24.40
N ASP A 531 3.18 27.43 -23.57
CA ASP A 531 2.93 26.02 -23.90
C ASP A 531 1.61 25.52 -23.31
N PHE A 532 1.01 24.54 -23.98
CA PHE A 532 -0.04 23.71 -23.41
C PHE A 532 0.53 22.39 -22.89
N TRP A 533 0.02 21.93 -21.75
CA TRP A 533 0.47 20.71 -21.10
C TRP A 533 -0.67 20.07 -20.33
N SER A 534 -1.07 18.88 -20.79
CA SER A 534 -2.22 18.11 -20.31
C SER A 534 -1.80 16.66 -19.98
N THR A 535 -2.77 15.77 -19.81
CA THR A 535 -2.58 14.33 -19.69
C THR A 535 -2.03 13.71 -20.97
N PHE A 536 -1.25 12.62 -20.86
CA PHE A 536 -0.65 11.97 -22.03
C PHE A 536 -0.69 10.44 -21.99
N GLN A 537 -0.78 9.84 -23.18
CA GLN A 537 -0.62 8.39 -23.38
C GLN A 537 0.82 7.99 -23.08
N ILE A 538 1.02 7.03 -22.16
CA ILE A 538 2.37 6.53 -21.89
C ILE A 538 2.94 5.78 -23.11
N PRO A 539 4.24 5.93 -23.39
CA PRO A 539 4.93 5.08 -24.35
C PRO A 539 5.12 3.68 -23.75
N LYS A 540 5.67 2.76 -24.55
CA LYS A 540 6.01 1.41 -24.08
C LYS A 540 6.90 1.46 -22.83
N LYS A 541 6.39 0.89 -21.73
CA LYS A 541 7.04 0.82 -20.40
C LYS A 541 8.48 0.27 -20.48
N ASP A 542 9.49 1.01 -19.97
CA ASP A 542 10.90 0.58 -19.97
C ASP A 542 11.18 -0.43 -18.83
N GLY A 543 11.48 -1.68 -19.20
CA GLY A 543 11.86 -2.73 -18.25
C GLY A 543 13.15 -2.42 -17.46
N THR A 544 14.05 -1.61 -18.01
CA THR A 544 15.27 -1.15 -17.35
C THR A 544 14.95 -0.17 -16.22
N PHE A 545 14.01 0.76 -16.46
CA PHE A 545 13.50 1.68 -15.44
C PHE A 545 12.78 0.94 -14.32
N LEU A 546 11.96 -0.07 -14.65
CA LEU A 546 11.31 -0.93 -13.64
C LEU A 546 12.37 -1.68 -12.81
N ALA A 547 13.36 -2.30 -13.45
CA ALA A 547 14.43 -3.02 -12.74
C ALA A 547 15.25 -2.09 -11.82
N ALA A 548 15.56 -0.87 -12.27
CA ALA A 548 16.22 0.15 -11.46
C ALA A 548 15.35 0.58 -10.25
N SER A 549 14.06 0.84 -10.47
CA SER A 549 13.12 1.25 -9.42
C SER A 549 12.89 0.19 -8.34
N PHE A 550 12.94 -1.09 -8.72
CA PHE A 550 12.85 -2.22 -7.79
C PHE A 550 14.20 -2.74 -7.27
N PHE A 551 15.33 -2.12 -7.65
CA PHE A 551 16.68 -2.52 -7.25
C PHE A 551 16.82 -2.86 -5.75
N PRO A 552 16.34 -2.06 -4.77
CA PRO A 552 16.51 -2.39 -3.35
C PRO A 552 15.90 -3.75 -2.97
N LYS A 553 14.82 -4.18 -3.62
CA LYS A 553 14.17 -5.48 -3.38
C LYS A 553 14.95 -6.62 -4.04
N ILE A 554 15.57 -6.35 -5.20
CA ILE A 554 16.48 -7.28 -5.87
C ILE A 554 17.74 -7.49 -5.01
N SER A 555 18.33 -6.41 -4.46
CA SER A 555 19.47 -6.49 -3.52
C SER A 555 19.12 -7.28 -2.26
N LEU A 556 17.90 -7.13 -1.74
CA LEU A 556 17.42 -7.90 -0.59
C LEU A 556 17.38 -9.41 -0.85
N LEU A 557 17.01 -9.85 -2.05
CA LEU A 557 17.08 -11.28 -2.42
C LEU A 557 18.53 -11.80 -2.33
N GLY A 558 19.50 -11.03 -2.81
CA GLY A 558 20.93 -11.34 -2.66
C GLY A 558 21.39 -11.43 -1.21
N LEU A 559 20.91 -10.52 -0.35
CA LEU A 559 21.18 -10.53 1.09
C LEU A 559 20.61 -11.79 1.77
N ILE A 560 19.39 -12.22 1.39
CA ILE A 560 18.78 -13.45 1.89
C ILE A 560 19.54 -14.71 1.44
N VAL A 561 20.03 -14.75 0.19
CA VAL A 561 20.91 -15.84 -0.28
C VAL A 561 22.20 -15.88 0.53
N CYS A 562 22.85 -14.74 0.75
CA CYS A 562 24.05 -14.64 1.59
C CYS A 562 23.78 -15.15 3.02
N TYR A 563 22.68 -14.72 3.64
CA TYR A 563 22.23 -15.20 4.95
C TYR A 563 22.05 -16.73 4.98
N ALA A 564 21.39 -17.31 3.98
CA ALA A 564 21.16 -18.75 3.91
C ALA A 564 22.48 -19.53 3.71
N LEU A 565 23.42 -19.02 2.91
CA LEU A 565 24.75 -19.62 2.72
C LEU A 565 25.60 -19.57 3.98
N LEU A 566 25.69 -18.40 4.65
CA LEU A 566 26.38 -18.24 5.94
C LEU A 566 25.80 -19.17 7.00
N ARG A 567 24.47 -19.30 7.04
CA ARG A 567 23.77 -20.21 7.96
C ARG A 567 24.10 -21.68 7.70
N LYS A 568 24.13 -22.09 6.44
CA LYS A 568 24.50 -23.44 6.01
C LYS A 568 25.96 -23.75 6.35
N LEU A 569 26.86 -22.79 6.15
CA LEU A 569 28.27 -22.88 6.54
C LEU A 569 28.44 -23.02 8.06
N TYR A 570 27.72 -22.20 8.85
CA TYR A 570 27.74 -22.30 10.32
C TYR A 570 27.27 -23.67 10.82
N ARG A 571 26.18 -24.22 10.26
CA ARG A 571 25.69 -25.58 10.61
C ARG A 571 26.64 -26.70 10.20
N HIS A 572 27.48 -26.48 9.19
CA HIS A 572 28.49 -27.46 8.78
C HIS A 572 29.64 -27.54 9.81
N PHE A 573 30.09 -26.40 10.35
CA PHE A 573 31.12 -26.35 11.38
C PHE A 573 30.60 -26.66 12.81
N TYR A 574 29.33 -26.33 13.10
CA TYR A 574 28.69 -26.54 14.40
C TYR A 574 27.41 -27.39 14.25
N PRO A 575 27.52 -28.71 14.02
CA PRO A 575 26.37 -29.60 13.95
C PRO A 575 25.64 -29.70 15.31
N GLU A 576 24.32 -29.81 15.28
CA GLU A 576 23.53 -29.98 16.51
C GLU A 576 23.87 -31.31 17.21
N PRO A 577 24.14 -31.31 18.53
CA PRO A 577 24.49 -32.52 19.25
C PRO A 577 23.30 -33.49 19.32
N ILE A 578 23.43 -34.63 18.65
CA ILE A 578 22.44 -35.70 18.74
C ILE A 578 22.51 -36.29 20.15
N HIS A 579 21.50 -36.00 20.99
CA HIS A 579 21.35 -36.64 22.30
C HIS A 579 20.92 -38.11 22.19
N GLN A 580 21.81 -38.96 21.66
CA GLN A 580 21.74 -40.40 21.85
C GLN A 580 22.06 -40.71 23.32
N SER A 581 21.02 -40.80 24.14
CA SER A 581 21.14 -41.46 25.44
C SER A 581 21.32 -42.96 25.19
N PHE A 582 22.57 -43.41 25.12
CA PHE A 582 22.93 -44.82 25.24
C PHE A 582 22.60 -45.28 26.67
N SER A 583 21.35 -45.66 26.91
CA SER A 583 21.00 -46.42 28.11
C SER A 583 21.64 -47.80 28.01
N SER A 584 22.52 -48.09 28.95
CA SER A 584 23.33 -49.31 29.03
C SER A 584 22.51 -50.61 29.00
N GLN A 585 23.08 -51.61 28.31
CA GLN A 585 22.78 -53.05 28.42
C GLN A 585 21.35 -53.54 28.12
N SER A 586 21.14 -54.01 26.90
CA SER A 586 20.60 -55.37 26.70
C SER A 586 21.29 -56.05 25.52
N LYS A 587 22.24 -56.96 25.80
CA LYS A 587 22.73 -57.91 24.79
C LYS A 587 21.73 -59.05 24.69
N ASN A 588 20.85 -59.01 23.68
CA ASN A 588 20.22 -60.15 22.98
C ASN A 588 19.02 -59.66 22.16
N GLN A 589 19.26 -59.08 20.98
CA GLN A 589 18.24 -58.80 19.96
C GLN A 589 18.80 -59.14 18.58
N SER A 590 17.93 -59.64 17.70
CA SER A 590 18.33 -60.30 16.46
C SER A 590 18.82 -59.32 15.37
N ALA A 591 19.51 -59.82 14.35
CA ALA A 591 20.01 -58.98 13.25
C ALA A 591 18.88 -58.24 12.51
N ASN A 592 17.74 -58.89 12.26
CA ASN A 592 16.55 -58.26 11.67
C ASN A 592 15.94 -57.18 12.57
N GLU A 593 15.99 -57.38 13.88
CA GLU A 593 15.51 -56.40 14.86
C GLU A 593 16.42 -55.17 14.88
N LYS A 594 17.74 -55.34 14.70
CA LYS A 594 18.67 -54.22 14.46
C LYS A 594 18.36 -53.45 13.17
N THR A 595 18.06 -54.11 12.05
CA THR A 595 17.68 -53.41 10.80
C THR A 595 16.34 -52.70 10.93
N ALA A 596 15.36 -53.32 11.60
CA ALA A 596 14.08 -52.68 11.89
C ALA A 596 14.22 -51.50 12.88
N LEU A 597 15.13 -51.60 13.85
CA LEU A 597 15.46 -50.53 14.81
C LEU A 597 16.32 -49.43 14.20
N THR A 598 17.17 -49.68 13.21
CA THR A 598 17.84 -48.60 12.47
C THR A 598 16.87 -47.90 11.52
N LEU A 599 15.93 -48.62 10.89
CA LEU A 599 14.86 -48.00 10.09
C LEU A 599 13.92 -47.14 10.97
N LYS A 600 13.40 -47.70 12.08
CA LYS A 600 12.64 -46.96 13.12
C LYS A 600 13.47 -45.92 13.89
N GLY A 601 14.79 -46.04 13.91
CA GLY A 601 15.70 -45.03 14.46
C GLY A 601 15.85 -43.82 13.54
N THR A 602 15.61 -44.00 12.24
CA THR A 602 15.73 -42.96 11.22
C THR A 602 14.44 -42.16 11.08
N LEU A 603 13.27 -42.82 11.04
CA LEU A 603 11.95 -42.20 10.88
C LEU A 603 11.04 -42.41 12.10
N THR A 604 10.28 -41.39 12.47
CA THR A 604 9.27 -41.48 13.53
C THR A 604 8.04 -42.28 13.06
N ASN A 605 7.30 -42.90 13.99
CA ASN A 605 6.04 -43.58 13.66
C ASN A 605 5.04 -42.63 12.94
N PHE A 606 5.06 -41.33 13.25
CA PHE A 606 4.27 -40.32 12.53
C PHE A 606 4.66 -40.21 11.05
N GLU A 607 5.96 -40.14 10.75
CA GLU A 607 6.48 -40.07 9.37
C GLU A 607 6.12 -41.33 8.59
N ILE A 608 6.20 -42.51 9.22
CA ILE A 608 5.83 -43.79 8.62
C ILE A 608 4.32 -43.84 8.30
N SER A 609 3.45 -43.53 9.28
CA SER A 609 1.99 -43.66 9.08
C SER A 609 1.37 -42.58 8.19
N THR A 610 1.97 -41.39 8.10
CA THR A 610 1.40 -40.27 7.33
C THR A 610 2.16 -39.94 6.03
N GLY A 611 3.34 -40.55 5.81
CA GLY A 611 4.23 -40.23 4.70
C GLY A 611 4.78 -38.79 4.73
N ALA A 612 4.68 -38.09 5.85
CA ALA A 612 5.00 -36.66 5.96
C ALA A 612 6.33 -36.42 6.67
N GLU A 613 7.42 -36.35 5.89
CA GLU A 613 8.78 -36.12 6.39
C GLU A 613 8.90 -34.83 7.24
N LEU A 614 9.36 -34.99 8.49
CA LEU A 614 9.54 -33.87 9.43
C LEU A 614 10.88 -33.15 9.22
N GLN A 615 11.88 -33.87 8.71
CA GLN A 615 13.28 -33.45 8.69
C GLN A 615 13.67 -32.68 7.42
N THR A 616 12.95 -32.86 6.31
CA THR A 616 13.32 -32.36 4.96
C THR A 616 12.54 -31.14 4.48
N ARG A 617 11.59 -30.60 5.27
CA ARG A 617 10.91 -29.35 4.90
C ARG A 617 11.87 -28.16 4.89
N PHE A 618 12.08 -27.59 3.70
CA PHE A 618 12.74 -26.33 3.42
C PHE A 618 11.73 -25.31 2.91
N GLY A 619 11.93 -24.02 3.20
CA GLY A 619 11.03 -22.93 2.87
C GLY A 619 11.09 -21.80 3.92
N VAL A 620 10.14 -20.87 3.81
CA VAL A 620 9.90 -19.79 4.78
C VAL A 620 9.22 -20.38 6.01
N ILE A 621 10.02 -20.95 6.91
CA ILE A 621 9.61 -21.76 8.05
C ILE A 621 10.56 -21.47 9.22
N SER A 622 10.02 -21.07 10.37
CA SER A 622 10.79 -20.86 11.62
C SER A 622 11.51 -22.15 12.05
N ASP A 623 12.62 -22.06 12.77
CA ASP A 623 13.23 -23.27 13.34
C ASP A 623 12.38 -23.86 14.47
N TYR A 624 12.42 -25.19 14.57
CA TYR A 624 11.85 -25.96 15.66
C TYR A 624 12.53 -27.31 15.77
N LYS A 625 12.44 -27.92 16.96
CA LYS A 625 12.88 -29.30 17.15
C LYS A 625 11.88 -30.21 16.46
N ASN A 626 12.24 -30.80 15.33
CA ASN A 626 11.36 -31.68 14.54
C ASN A 626 10.94 -32.94 15.34
N HIS A 627 11.81 -33.41 16.24
CA HIS A 627 11.65 -34.64 17.00
C HIS A 627 12.00 -34.44 18.49
N VAL A 628 11.53 -35.36 19.35
CA VAL A 628 11.92 -35.47 20.76
C VAL A 628 12.34 -36.92 21.03
N TYR A 629 13.40 -37.11 21.80
CA TYR A 629 13.84 -38.44 22.21
C TYR A 629 13.31 -38.78 23.60
N PHE A 630 12.56 -39.88 23.72
CA PHE A 630 12.16 -40.46 25.00
C PHE A 630 12.66 -41.90 25.09
N LYS A 631 13.42 -42.21 26.14
CA LYS A 631 13.98 -43.55 26.40
C LYS A 631 14.68 -44.17 25.16
N GLY A 632 15.45 -43.37 24.42
CA GLY A 632 16.17 -43.79 23.21
C GLY A 632 15.35 -43.84 21.92
N MET A 633 14.01 -43.70 21.96
CA MET A 633 13.16 -43.71 20.76
C MET A 633 12.86 -42.29 20.24
N LYS A 634 12.78 -42.15 18.91
CA LYS A 634 12.51 -40.88 18.20
C LYS A 634 11.00 -40.67 18.04
N PHE A 635 10.45 -39.63 18.68
CA PHE A 635 9.05 -39.22 18.56
C PHE A 635 8.91 -37.91 17.78
N ALA A 636 7.78 -37.70 17.11
CA ALA A 636 7.46 -36.42 16.48
C ALA A 636 7.13 -35.38 17.55
N SER A 637 7.74 -34.19 17.48
CA SER A 637 7.41 -33.12 18.43
C SER A 637 6.06 -32.48 18.08
N ALA A 638 5.45 -31.77 19.05
CA ALA A 638 4.26 -30.96 18.79
C ALA A 638 4.47 -29.92 17.66
N ASP A 639 5.68 -29.33 17.59
CA ASP A 639 6.06 -28.45 16.49
C ASP A 639 6.17 -29.21 15.17
N GLY A 640 6.74 -30.41 15.17
CA GLY A 640 6.86 -31.27 13.99
C GLY A 640 5.51 -31.66 13.40
N VAL A 641 4.59 -32.15 14.24
CA VAL A 641 3.22 -32.52 13.85
C VAL A 641 2.48 -31.31 13.25
N TYR A 642 2.51 -30.17 13.96
CA TYR A 642 1.85 -28.95 13.51
C TYR A 642 2.44 -28.42 12.20
N CYS A 643 3.78 -28.38 12.10
CA CYS A 643 4.48 -27.82 10.94
C CYS A 643 4.56 -28.77 9.74
N SER A 644 4.19 -30.04 9.90
CA SER A 644 3.82 -30.92 8.79
C SER A 644 2.41 -30.66 8.25
N GLY A 645 1.62 -29.79 8.89
CA GLY A 645 0.26 -29.44 8.50
C GLY A 645 -0.80 -30.36 9.07
N TYR A 646 -0.57 -30.94 10.27
CA TYR A 646 -1.53 -31.81 10.95
C TYR A 646 -1.89 -31.31 12.35
N VAL A 647 -3.11 -31.61 12.77
CA VAL A 647 -3.63 -31.36 14.12
C VAL A 647 -4.45 -32.56 14.59
N ILE A 648 -4.54 -32.75 15.90
CA ILE A 648 -5.24 -33.88 16.53
C ILE A 648 -6.59 -33.39 17.06
N VAL A 649 -7.67 -33.90 16.48
CA VAL A 649 -9.07 -33.61 16.83
C VAL A 649 -9.50 -34.54 17.97
N HIS A 650 -10.02 -33.96 19.05
CA HIS A 650 -10.46 -34.66 20.28
C HIS A 650 -9.38 -35.58 20.92
N GLY A 651 -8.10 -35.47 20.53
CA GLY A 651 -7.08 -36.43 20.94
C GLY A 651 -7.21 -37.84 20.33
N LYS A 652 -8.13 -38.04 19.36
CA LYS A 652 -8.43 -39.35 18.75
C LYS A 652 -8.12 -39.44 17.26
N PHE A 653 -8.23 -38.33 16.52
CA PHE A 653 -8.05 -38.33 15.07
C PHE A 653 -6.99 -37.32 14.66
N LEU A 654 -5.98 -37.76 13.94
CA LEU A 654 -4.99 -36.92 13.29
C LEU A 654 -5.53 -36.48 11.91
N VAL A 655 -5.64 -35.17 11.72
CA VAL A 655 -6.31 -34.54 10.59
C VAL A 655 -5.39 -33.49 9.96
N LYS A 656 -5.37 -33.41 8.62
CA LYS A 656 -4.65 -32.34 7.92
C LYS A 656 -5.34 -31.00 8.18
N SER A 657 -4.60 -29.99 8.61
CA SER A 657 -5.14 -28.67 8.99
C SER A 657 -5.94 -28.00 7.85
N LYS A 658 -5.49 -28.17 6.60
CA LYS A 658 -6.19 -27.70 5.40
C LYS A 658 -7.54 -28.37 5.15
N ASP A 659 -7.75 -29.59 5.62
CA ASP A 659 -8.96 -30.38 5.34
C ASP A 659 -10.06 -30.13 6.40
N LEU A 660 -9.75 -29.46 7.53
CA LEU A 660 -10.72 -29.16 8.59
C LEU A 660 -11.91 -28.30 8.11
N LEU A 661 -11.68 -27.31 7.25
CA LEU A 661 -12.75 -26.51 6.65
C LEU A 661 -13.69 -27.40 5.80
N ALA A 662 -13.12 -28.31 5.01
CA ALA A 662 -13.90 -29.27 4.23
C ALA A 662 -14.70 -30.21 5.13
N ILE A 663 -14.13 -30.69 6.25
CA ILE A 663 -14.85 -31.50 7.25
C ILE A 663 -16.02 -30.72 7.86
N ALA A 664 -15.81 -29.46 8.24
CA ALA A 664 -16.86 -28.60 8.78
C ALA A 664 -18.01 -28.38 7.76
N MET A 665 -17.67 -28.17 6.48
CA MET A 665 -18.65 -28.02 5.40
C MET A 665 -19.37 -29.33 5.08
N ILE A 666 -18.68 -30.49 5.04
CA ILE A 666 -19.31 -31.81 4.87
C ILE A 666 -20.32 -32.07 6.01
N LYS A 667 -20.00 -31.62 7.23
CA LYS A 667 -20.90 -31.72 8.38
C LYS A 667 -22.09 -30.77 8.29
N LEU A 668 -21.88 -29.52 7.85
CA LEU A 668 -22.90 -28.48 7.73
C LEU A 668 -23.93 -28.82 6.62
N VAL A 669 -23.44 -29.14 5.42
CA VAL A 669 -24.26 -29.48 4.24
C VAL A 669 -24.82 -30.90 4.33
N ARG A 670 -24.28 -31.74 5.25
CA ARG A 670 -24.59 -33.17 5.39
C ARG A 670 -24.31 -34.01 4.13
N ALA A 671 -23.53 -33.49 3.19
CA ALA A 671 -23.18 -34.13 1.92
C ALA A 671 -21.65 -34.22 1.74
N ARG A 672 -21.16 -35.33 1.19
CA ARG A 672 -19.73 -35.57 0.93
C ARG A 672 -19.36 -35.07 -0.48
N PHE A 673 -19.08 -33.77 -0.61
CA PHE A 673 -18.62 -33.16 -1.86
C PHE A 673 -17.11 -33.35 -2.13
N THR A 674 -16.33 -33.82 -1.14
CA THR A 674 -14.90 -34.14 -1.31
C THR A 674 -14.48 -35.30 -0.40
N ASN A 675 -13.44 -36.03 -0.79
CA ASN A 675 -12.92 -37.18 -0.05
C ASN A 675 -11.81 -36.75 0.92
N VAL A 676 -12.15 -36.61 2.20
CA VAL A 676 -11.19 -36.30 3.27
C VAL A 676 -10.83 -37.57 4.04
N TYR A 677 -9.53 -37.75 4.29
CA TYR A 677 -8.98 -38.89 5.04
C TYR A 677 -8.36 -38.43 6.37
N VAL A 678 -8.59 -39.20 7.43
CA VAL A 678 -8.10 -38.96 8.79
C VAL A 678 -7.50 -40.22 9.39
N TYR A 679 -6.47 -40.10 10.20
CA TYR A 679 -5.82 -41.24 10.85
C TYR A 679 -6.26 -41.34 12.30
N GLU A 680 -6.43 -42.54 12.83
CA GLU A 680 -6.74 -42.74 14.25
C GLU A 680 -5.45 -42.71 15.10
N VAL A 681 -5.52 -42.08 16.27
CA VAL A 681 -4.42 -41.95 17.22
C VAL A 681 -4.67 -42.92 18.37
N GLU A 682 -3.73 -43.83 18.59
CA GLU A 682 -3.79 -44.85 19.63
C GLU A 682 -2.57 -44.68 20.56
N GLY A 683 -2.83 -44.13 21.75
CA GLY A 683 -1.78 -43.67 22.66
C GLY A 683 -0.84 -42.66 21.99
N ASN A 684 0.46 -42.95 22.00
CA ASN A 684 1.51 -42.12 21.41
C ASN A 684 1.83 -42.53 19.96
N THR A 685 0.94 -43.30 19.31
CA THR A 685 1.12 -43.82 17.94
C THR A 685 -0.06 -43.47 17.03
N VAL A 686 0.19 -43.44 15.72
CA VAL A 686 -0.80 -43.18 14.67
C VAL A 686 -1.03 -44.50 13.93
N LYS A 687 -2.28 -44.85 13.61
CA LYS A 687 -2.56 -46.01 12.74
C LYS A 687 -2.17 -45.71 11.30
N GLU A 688 -1.59 -46.70 10.62
CA GLU A 688 -1.19 -46.59 9.21
C GLU A 688 -2.41 -46.55 8.27
N THR A 689 -3.56 -47.06 8.70
CA THR A 689 -4.81 -47.06 7.92
C THR A 689 -5.56 -45.73 8.06
N ALA A 690 -5.74 -45.04 6.93
CA ALA A 690 -6.52 -43.82 6.86
C ALA A 690 -8.03 -44.12 6.74
N ARG A 691 -8.86 -43.42 7.52
CA ARG A 691 -10.31 -43.52 7.52
C ARG A 691 -10.93 -42.37 6.74
N LEU A 692 -11.90 -42.65 5.87
CA LEU A 692 -12.67 -41.63 5.15
C LEU A 692 -13.67 -40.92 6.08
N VAL A 693 -13.81 -39.60 5.94
CA VAL A 693 -14.74 -38.78 6.73
C VAL A 693 -16.15 -38.76 6.12
N TYR A 694 -17.14 -38.89 7.00
CA TYR A 694 -18.57 -38.75 6.72
C TYR A 694 -19.19 -37.66 7.62
N PRO A 695 -20.38 -37.12 7.32
CA PRO A 695 -21.03 -36.07 8.12
C PRO A 695 -21.23 -36.41 9.62
N VAL A 696 -21.27 -37.71 9.93
CA VAL A 696 -21.43 -38.28 11.28
C VAL A 696 -20.11 -38.60 12.00
N THR A 697 -18.94 -38.48 11.33
CA THR A 697 -17.64 -38.91 11.89
C THR A 697 -17.14 -38.04 13.05
N PHE A 698 -17.48 -36.74 13.06
CA PHE A 698 -17.08 -35.80 14.10
C PHE A 698 -18.31 -35.09 14.68
N ALA A 699 -18.37 -34.88 16.00
CA ALA A 699 -19.31 -33.94 16.60
C ALA A 699 -18.80 -32.49 16.45
N TRP A 700 -19.69 -31.50 16.53
CA TRP A 700 -19.28 -30.08 16.49
C TRP A 700 -18.32 -29.75 17.63
N SER A 701 -18.53 -30.33 18.81
CA SER A 701 -17.64 -30.24 19.97
C SER A 701 -16.22 -30.77 19.73
N ASP A 702 -16.03 -31.64 18.75
CA ASP A 702 -14.73 -32.28 18.49
C ASP A 702 -13.83 -31.36 17.65
N LEU A 703 -14.42 -30.69 16.65
CA LEU A 703 -13.74 -29.69 15.82
C LEU A 703 -13.22 -28.50 16.66
N TRP A 704 -13.89 -28.18 17.77
CA TRP A 704 -13.41 -27.20 18.75
C TRP A 704 -12.27 -27.69 19.66
N ARG A 705 -11.94 -29.00 19.67
CA ARG A 705 -10.92 -29.61 20.55
C ARG A 705 -9.69 -30.04 19.75
N LEU A 706 -8.98 -29.08 19.18
CA LEU A 706 -7.69 -29.33 18.50
C LEU A 706 -6.52 -29.36 19.48
N ASN A 707 -5.59 -30.28 19.27
CA ASN A 707 -4.36 -30.45 20.06
C ASN A 707 -3.20 -30.91 19.14
N VAL A 708 -1.97 -30.89 19.64
CA VAL A 708 -0.74 -31.33 18.97
C VAL A 708 0.15 -32.21 19.87
N THR A 709 -0.16 -32.37 21.16
CA THR A 709 0.77 -32.97 22.14
C THR A 709 0.53 -34.45 22.48
N VAL A 710 -0.31 -35.18 21.75
CA VAL A 710 -0.66 -36.58 22.12
C VAL A 710 0.43 -37.59 21.73
N LEU A 711 1.36 -37.21 20.84
CA LEU A 711 2.45 -38.06 20.35
C LEU A 711 3.76 -37.90 21.16
N LEU A 712 3.67 -37.51 22.44
CA LEU A 712 4.78 -37.26 23.38
C LEU A 712 4.72 -38.19 24.60
#